data_AF-A0A2G4FRU0-F1
#
_entry.id   AF-A0A2G4FRU0-F1
#
_cell.length_a   1.000
_cell.length_b   1.000
_cell.length_c   1.000
_cell.angle_alpha   90.00
_cell.angle_beta   90.00
_cell.angle_gamma   90.00
#
_symmetry.space_group_name_H-M   'P 1'
#
loop_
_entity.id
_entity.type
_entity.pdbx_description
1 polymer ?
#
loop_
_entity_poly.entity_id
_entity_poly.type
_entity_poly.pdbx_seq_one_letter_code
_entity_poly.pdbx_strand_id
1 'polypeptide(L)'
;MKTMMKKFILPMLIPVMMLIGTQSHAADKKIEFNRDIRPILSENCYACHGPDSGARKAGLRLDIEAGAKSKRKGNSAVVAGKAMESELYKRIIATDAHELMPPPKSNKKLDDNQKALLKRWLEEGAGWEGHWAFLSVKKPDAPKVDDPSFVKNPIDNFILDKLRENGLKHSAEADRVTLLRRLCFDLTGLPPSPEQLKNFLADNSSKAYEALVDQLLASPQYGERMAVFWLDLVRYADSVGYHGDQVVTVWPYRDWVIQSFNKNIPFTQFTIEQLAGDLLPNATTENKVASGYNRLGMMSAEGGVQDREYLAKYAAERVRNVSGVWLGTTLGCAECHDHKFDPFTTKEFYSMEAFFADITEKGLYGGNDFGTRMALPSAEQKVLVDSLDAKILDLKKVLEASTPELTKQQLEWEASVTSSVKWTVLKPVKAVSKGGAKLAIAEDGSILASGKKADKDTYTLDIKLPKGLFTAMKIEALPHASMPAGGSGRAGNGNFVLSEFSAITSDKKAIAFMDGSATFEQVLAGETNPYKKWTAASAIDGNTKGDEWGWAILPEVAKPQHAVFQMKENLAGDSSVVITLDQNHGKGSHTLGSFRVSITDAMRPVKAGGGTSLPADVLASLAIEPAKRNEQQKLKIATHYRTIAPKLEGARKELAVTQTKRTDIEKSFPTTLVTIAREPRIIKVLARGNWMDNSGEVVTPGVPAFLPAIKNDGKARLNRLDLAQWLVSNDNPLTSRVLVNRLWKLFYGQGLSKKLEDIGSQGEWPSHPELLDFVTSYFKDNNWDIKKTIKLMVMSGAYRQASVPSSEIQEKDPYNRWLARQSRFRIDAEFIRDNYLSISGLVVDKQGGPSVKPFQPPGYWSYLNFPTREWQKDNGESVYRRGLYTHWQRQYLHPAMLAFDASCREECSADRVRSNTPLQALALLNDPCEVEAARVFAEKILKEGGKTDAEKIDFAFTRTLSRSPKPKEKEVLLNLVVEYRKSLAKDPKAAKEFLSVGDKPASKEFPEEELAAWGGVARALFNLHETITRN
;
A
#
# COMPACT_ATOMS: atom_id res chain seq x y z
N MET A 1 -33.20 10.79 -69.72
CA MET A 1 -34.26 11.83 -69.62
C MET A 1 -35.59 11.13 -69.43
N LYS A 2 -36.43 11.61 -68.50
CA LYS A 2 -37.92 11.65 -68.56
C LYS A 2 -38.65 10.33 -68.93
N THR A 3 -39.69 9.84 -68.28
CA THR A 3 -40.69 10.43 -67.39
C THR A 3 -41.65 9.30 -66.99
N MET A 4 -42.24 9.43 -65.81
CA MET A 4 -43.61 9.08 -65.43
C MET A 4 -44.20 7.70 -65.75
N MET A 5 -44.67 7.04 -64.68
CA MET A 5 -45.93 6.31 -64.69
C MET A 5 -46.93 6.95 -63.73
N LYS A 6 -48.16 7.07 -64.22
CA LYS A 6 -49.43 7.00 -63.48
C LYS A 6 -50.26 5.89 -64.13
N LYS A 7 -50.93 5.07 -63.33
CA LYS A 7 -52.31 4.52 -63.50
C LYS A 7 -52.56 3.46 -62.41
N PHE A 8 -53.55 3.65 -61.50
CA PHE A 8 -54.99 3.32 -61.58
C PHE A 8 -55.24 1.79 -61.47
N ILE A 9 -56.18 1.24 -60.68
CA ILE A 9 -57.65 1.41 -60.65
C ILE A 9 -58.28 0.92 -59.30
N LEU A 10 -59.28 1.66 -58.78
CA LEU A 10 -60.58 1.38 -58.04
C LEU A 10 -60.93 -0.01 -57.39
N PRO A 11 -62.07 -0.21 -56.65
CA PRO A 11 -62.97 0.66 -55.81
C PRO A 11 -63.37 0.05 -54.43
N MET A 12 -63.91 0.85 -53.47
CA MET A 12 -65.17 0.56 -52.71
C MET A 12 -65.52 1.68 -51.70
N LEU A 13 -66.80 2.07 -51.65
CA LEU A 13 -67.42 2.97 -50.65
C LEU A 13 -67.89 2.20 -49.41
N ILE A 14 -67.78 2.76 -48.18
CA ILE A 14 -68.81 3.02 -47.12
C ILE A 14 -68.19 4.00 -46.06
N PRO A 15 -68.92 4.57 -45.07
CA PRO A 15 -69.24 6.00 -44.90
C PRO A 15 -68.31 6.80 -43.96
N VAL A 16 -68.27 8.12 -44.16
CA VAL A 16 -67.54 9.11 -43.34
C VAL A 16 -68.30 9.34 -42.03
N MET A 17 -67.71 8.87 -40.92
CA MET A 17 -68.14 9.18 -39.56
C MET A 17 -67.23 10.28 -38.99
N MET A 18 -67.81 11.42 -38.62
CA MET A 18 -67.14 12.51 -37.92
C MET A 18 -66.56 11.98 -36.59
N LEU A 19 -65.23 11.83 -36.53
CA LEU A 19 -64.50 11.65 -35.29
C LEU A 19 -64.28 13.02 -34.65
N ILE A 20 -65.10 13.31 -33.64
CA ILE A 20 -64.83 14.35 -32.64
C ILE A 20 -63.53 13.95 -31.95
N GLY A 21 -62.45 14.67 -32.27
CA GLY A 21 -61.17 14.52 -31.59
C GLY A 21 -61.34 14.92 -30.13
N THR A 22 -61.35 13.94 -29.23
CA THR A 22 -61.13 14.17 -27.82
C THR A 22 -59.67 14.60 -27.64
N GLN A 23 -59.44 15.91 -27.57
CA GLN A 23 -58.24 16.46 -26.97
C GLN A 23 -58.17 15.95 -25.53
N SER A 24 -57.27 15.00 -25.29
CA SER A 24 -56.84 14.63 -23.95
C SER A 24 -56.32 15.90 -23.27
N HIS A 25 -57.09 16.43 -22.32
CA HIS A 25 -56.59 17.39 -21.35
C HIS A 25 -55.54 16.65 -20.51
N ALA A 26 -54.27 16.83 -20.82
CA ALA A 26 -53.21 16.57 -19.88
C ALA A 26 -53.51 17.41 -18.63
N ALA A 27 -53.82 16.75 -17.51
CA ALA A 27 -53.95 17.43 -16.23
C ALA A 27 -52.66 18.24 -16.01
N ASP A 28 -52.79 19.56 -15.91
CA ASP A 28 -51.67 20.48 -15.80
C ASP A 28 -50.88 20.16 -14.51
N LYS A 29 -49.76 19.46 -14.65
CA LYS A 29 -48.85 19.16 -13.53
C LYS A 29 -48.35 20.49 -12.95
N LYS A 30 -48.35 20.60 -11.62
CA LYS A 30 -47.77 21.74 -10.89
C LYS A 30 -46.33 22.00 -11.36
N ILE A 31 -45.96 23.27 -11.50
CA ILE A 31 -44.59 23.63 -11.88
C ILE A 31 -43.63 23.34 -10.73
N GLU A 32 -42.54 22.66 -11.07
CA GLU A 32 -41.39 22.44 -10.18
C GLU A 32 -40.21 23.27 -10.68
N PHE A 33 -39.57 24.01 -9.78
CA PHE A 33 -38.51 24.95 -10.15
C PHE A 33 -37.33 24.22 -10.81
N ASN A 34 -36.89 23.11 -10.22
CA ASN A 34 -35.73 22.38 -10.72
C ASN A 34 -36.00 21.65 -12.04
N ARG A 35 -37.23 21.15 -12.24
CA ARG A 35 -37.62 20.43 -13.46
C ARG A 35 -37.90 21.39 -14.61
N ASP A 36 -38.69 22.42 -14.37
CA ASP A 36 -39.30 23.22 -15.44
C ASP A 36 -38.63 24.59 -15.65
N ILE A 37 -38.06 25.20 -14.60
CA ILE A 37 -37.67 26.63 -14.61
C ILE A 37 -36.17 26.84 -14.60
N ARG A 38 -35.46 26.16 -13.70
CA ARG A 38 -34.01 26.29 -13.55
C ARG A 38 -33.25 25.97 -14.85
N PRO A 39 -33.60 24.95 -15.66
CA PRO A 39 -32.93 24.72 -16.94
C PRO A 39 -33.02 25.93 -17.87
N ILE A 40 -34.19 26.58 -17.93
CA ILE A 40 -34.43 27.80 -18.73
C ILE A 40 -33.51 28.94 -18.24
N LEU A 41 -33.48 29.18 -16.93
CA LEU A 41 -32.64 30.24 -16.34
C LEU A 41 -31.14 29.94 -16.49
N SER A 42 -30.73 28.69 -16.32
CA SER A 42 -29.34 28.26 -16.43
C SER A 42 -28.81 28.46 -17.85
N GLU A 43 -29.60 28.06 -18.86
CA GLU A 43 -29.20 28.18 -20.25
C GLU A 43 -29.18 29.63 -20.76
N ASN A 44 -30.14 30.44 -20.31
CA ASN A 44 -30.40 31.74 -20.92
C ASN A 44 -29.95 32.93 -20.06
N CYS A 45 -29.86 32.79 -18.73
CA CYS A 45 -29.73 33.92 -17.81
C CYS A 45 -28.45 33.88 -16.95
N TYR A 46 -27.99 32.70 -16.51
CA TYR A 46 -26.92 32.60 -15.50
C TYR A 46 -25.54 33.10 -15.96
N ALA A 47 -25.28 33.16 -17.26
CA ALA A 47 -24.05 33.75 -17.79
C ALA A 47 -23.85 35.21 -17.36
N CYS A 48 -24.93 35.98 -17.18
CA CYS A 48 -24.87 37.39 -16.74
C CYS A 48 -25.47 37.61 -15.35
N HIS A 49 -26.33 36.71 -14.87
CA HIS A 49 -27.09 36.86 -13.62
C HIS A 49 -26.99 35.63 -12.72
N GLY A 50 -25.92 34.85 -12.85
CA GLY A 50 -25.67 33.65 -12.06
C GLY A 50 -24.60 33.85 -10.98
N PRO A 51 -23.99 32.74 -10.51
CA PRO A 51 -23.10 32.75 -9.36
C PRO A 51 -21.77 33.48 -9.59
N ASP A 52 -21.22 33.49 -10.81
CA ASP A 52 -19.94 34.15 -11.12
C ASP A 52 -20.00 35.67 -10.90
N SER A 53 -19.33 36.17 -9.86
CA SER A 53 -19.29 37.61 -9.55
C SER A 53 -18.57 38.44 -10.61
N GLY A 54 -17.61 37.87 -11.34
CA GLY A 54 -16.83 38.58 -12.35
C GLY A 54 -17.63 38.89 -13.62
N ALA A 55 -18.61 38.03 -13.95
CA ALA A 55 -19.51 38.22 -15.10
C ALA A 55 -20.85 38.89 -14.73
N ARG A 56 -21.11 39.12 -13.44
CA ARG A 56 -22.43 39.49 -12.92
C ARG A 56 -22.83 40.91 -13.30
N LYS A 57 -23.94 41.04 -14.02
CA LYS A 57 -24.55 42.33 -14.37
C LYS A 57 -25.59 42.75 -13.35
N ALA A 58 -25.65 44.06 -13.08
CA ALA A 58 -26.58 44.68 -12.11
C ALA A 58 -26.53 44.07 -10.69
N GLY A 59 -25.46 43.32 -10.38
CA GLY A 59 -25.35 42.49 -9.19
C GLY A 59 -26.43 41.41 -9.05
N LEU A 60 -27.28 41.19 -10.08
CA LEU A 60 -28.47 40.34 -10.00
C LEU A 60 -28.09 38.85 -9.95
N ARG A 61 -28.78 38.12 -9.08
CA ARG A 61 -28.58 36.69 -8.83
C ARG A 61 -29.90 35.96 -9.04
N LEU A 62 -30.07 35.33 -10.19
CA LEU A 62 -31.21 34.48 -10.54
C LEU A 62 -30.97 33.00 -10.19
N ASP A 63 -29.80 32.68 -9.64
CA ASP A 63 -29.41 31.34 -9.19
C ASP A 63 -29.75 31.09 -7.71
N ILE A 64 -30.05 32.13 -6.93
CA ILE A 64 -30.50 32.04 -5.54
C ILE A 64 -31.80 32.81 -5.33
N GLU A 65 -32.72 32.25 -4.54
CA GLU A 65 -34.06 32.80 -4.33
C GLU A 65 -34.02 34.22 -3.76
N ALA A 66 -33.26 34.41 -2.67
CA ALA A 66 -33.10 35.72 -2.04
C ALA A 66 -32.57 36.77 -3.04
N GLY A 67 -31.65 36.36 -3.92
CA GLY A 67 -31.12 37.22 -4.96
C GLY A 67 -32.15 37.62 -6.02
N ALA A 68 -33.01 36.69 -6.43
CA ALA A 68 -34.02 36.89 -7.46
C ALA A 68 -35.22 37.69 -6.94
N LYS A 69 -35.59 37.51 -5.66
CA LYS A 69 -36.72 38.18 -5.01
C LYS A 69 -36.34 39.52 -4.37
N SER A 70 -35.05 39.77 -4.11
CA SER A 70 -34.56 41.05 -3.56
C SER A 70 -34.94 42.26 -4.41
N LYS A 71 -35.38 43.34 -3.76
CA LYS A 71 -35.62 44.63 -4.42
C LYS A 71 -34.31 45.31 -4.79
N ARG A 72 -34.24 45.82 -6.01
CA ARG A 72 -33.08 46.53 -6.58
C ARG A 72 -33.59 47.75 -7.33
N LYS A 73 -33.20 48.94 -6.87
CA LYS A 73 -33.70 50.23 -7.40
C LYS A 73 -35.24 50.27 -7.50
N GLY A 74 -35.93 49.73 -6.48
CA GLY A 74 -37.40 49.72 -6.38
C GLY A 74 -38.09 48.47 -6.94
N ASN A 75 -37.46 47.70 -7.83
CA ASN A 75 -38.08 46.56 -8.51
C ASN A 75 -37.43 45.22 -8.12
N SER A 76 -38.18 44.12 -8.17
CA SER A 76 -37.66 42.76 -7.99
C SER A 76 -37.69 42.00 -9.33
N ALA A 77 -36.69 41.15 -9.56
CA ALA A 77 -36.69 40.30 -10.75
C ALA A 77 -37.86 39.30 -10.70
N VAL A 78 -38.13 38.75 -9.52
CA VAL A 78 -39.21 37.80 -9.26
C VAL A 78 -40.14 38.36 -8.18
N VAL A 79 -41.42 38.50 -8.51
CA VAL A 79 -42.51 38.86 -7.59
C VAL A 79 -43.51 37.70 -7.57
N ALA A 80 -43.56 36.98 -6.44
CA ALA A 80 -44.41 35.81 -6.27
C ALA A 80 -45.90 36.14 -6.50
N GLY A 81 -46.58 35.33 -7.31
CA GLY A 81 -48.00 35.49 -7.67
C GLY A 81 -48.28 36.56 -8.71
N LYS A 82 -47.25 37.28 -9.20
CA LYS A 82 -47.44 38.48 -10.04
C LYS A 82 -46.44 38.54 -11.20
N ALA A 83 -46.71 37.76 -12.25
CA ALA A 83 -45.85 37.72 -13.44
C ALA A 83 -45.62 39.10 -14.06
N MET A 84 -46.67 39.91 -14.23
CA MET A 84 -46.55 41.24 -14.86
C MET A 84 -45.87 42.30 -13.98
N GLU A 85 -45.75 42.08 -12.66
CA GLU A 85 -44.94 42.94 -11.77
C GLU A 85 -43.47 42.49 -11.70
N SER A 86 -43.16 41.27 -12.17
CA SER A 86 -41.81 40.70 -12.15
C SER A 86 -40.97 41.21 -13.31
N GLU A 87 -39.84 41.88 -13.03
CA GLU A 87 -38.95 42.36 -14.10
C GLU A 87 -38.45 41.21 -14.98
N LEU A 88 -38.23 40.01 -14.43
CA LEU A 88 -37.85 38.83 -15.22
C LEU A 88 -38.81 38.61 -16.40
N TYR A 89 -40.12 38.64 -16.15
CA TYR A 89 -41.10 38.38 -17.21
C TYR A 89 -41.21 39.54 -18.19
N LYS A 90 -41.21 40.79 -17.69
CA LYS A 90 -41.24 41.98 -18.56
C LYS A 90 -40.07 41.98 -19.55
N ARG A 91 -38.88 41.61 -19.09
CA ARG A 91 -37.66 41.62 -19.91
C ARG A 91 -37.66 40.53 -20.98
N ILE A 92 -38.25 39.35 -20.73
CA ILE A 92 -38.28 38.27 -21.74
C ILE A 92 -39.36 38.46 -22.81
N ILE A 93 -40.35 39.33 -22.57
CA ILE A 93 -41.41 39.68 -23.53
C ILE A 93 -41.23 41.06 -24.17
N ALA A 94 -40.22 41.83 -23.76
CA ALA A 94 -39.98 43.17 -24.29
C ALA A 94 -39.71 43.14 -25.80
N THR A 95 -40.20 44.14 -26.52
CA THR A 95 -39.96 44.29 -27.96
C THR A 95 -38.75 45.17 -28.28
N ASP A 96 -38.32 46.03 -27.34
CA ASP A 96 -37.09 46.82 -27.48
C ASP A 96 -35.86 45.93 -27.22
N ALA A 97 -34.94 45.91 -28.20
CA ALA A 97 -33.68 45.17 -28.13
C ALA A 97 -32.78 45.57 -26.94
N HIS A 98 -32.93 46.77 -26.39
CA HIS A 98 -32.16 47.24 -25.22
C HIS A 98 -32.74 46.76 -23.89
N GLU A 99 -34.04 46.41 -23.88
CA GLU A 99 -34.72 45.90 -22.69
C GLU A 99 -34.89 44.38 -22.70
N LEU A 100 -34.90 43.78 -23.90
CA LEU A 100 -35.05 42.35 -24.10
C LEU A 100 -33.91 41.56 -23.44
N MET A 101 -34.28 40.55 -22.66
CA MET A 101 -33.37 39.58 -22.09
C MET A 101 -33.74 38.16 -22.55
N PRO A 102 -32.77 37.29 -22.92
CA PRO A 102 -31.35 37.60 -23.10
C PRO A 102 -31.12 38.63 -24.23
N PRO A 103 -30.09 39.49 -24.12
CA PRO A 103 -29.85 40.52 -25.11
C PRO A 103 -29.45 39.89 -26.45
N PRO A 104 -29.79 40.46 -27.62
CA PRO A 104 -29.52 39.83 -28.92
C PRO A 104 -28.06 39.39 -29.12
N LYS A 105 -27.10 40.15 -28.57
CA LYS A 105 -25.66 39.84 -28.61
C LYS A 105 -25.23 38.57 -27.86
N SER A 106 -26.08 37.99 -27.01
CA SER A 106 -25.77 36.72 -26.34
C SER A 106 -26.06 35.50 -27.20
N ASN A 107 -26.70 35.66 -28.37
CA ASN A 107 -27.13 34.58 -29.25
C ASN A 107 -28.03 33.53 -28.55
N LYS A 108 -28.72 33.93 -27.46
CA LYS A 108 -29.67 33.10 -26.71
C LYS A 108 -31.06 33.70 -26.86
N LYS A 109 -32.08 32.87 -27.03
CA LYS A 109 -33.47 33.29 -27.18
C LYS A 109 -34.38 32.27 -26.49
N LEU A 110 -35.38 32.77 -25.76
CA LEU A 110 -36.42 31.90 -25.23
C LEU A 110 -37.50 31.66 -26.28
N ASP A 111 -37.95 30.41 -26.38
CA ASP A 111 -39.15 30.06 -27.14
C ASP A 111 -40.44 30.40 -26.36
N ASP A 112 -41.59 30.26 -27.02
CA ASP A 112 -42.88 30.63 -26.45
C ASP A 112 -43.31 29.70 -25.31
N ASN A 113 -42.90 28.43 -25.33
CA ASN A 113 -43.18 27.48 -24.25
C ASN A 113 -42.38 27.82 -23.00
N GLN A 114 -41.10 28.17 -23.14
CA GLN A 114 -40.24 28.61 -22.05
C GLN A 114 -40.77 29.89 -21.40
N LYS A 115 -41.24 30.85 -22.20
CA LYS A 115 -41.88 32.07 -21.68
C LYS A 115 -43.19 31.75 -20.95
N ALA A 116 -44.01 30.85 -21.49
CA ALA A 116 -45.25 30.42 -20.85
C ALA A 116 -45.01 29.72 -19.51
N LEU A 117 -44.00 28.85 -19.43
CA LEU A 117 -43.58 28.19 -18.18
C LEU A 117 -43.11 29.22 -17.14
N LEU A 118 -42.26 30.18 -17.53
CA LEU A 118 -41.81 31.23 -16.62
C LEU A 118 -42.98 32.10 -16.12
N LYS A 119 -43.95 32.43 -16.99
CA LYS A 119 -45.15 33.16 -16.61
C LYS A 119 -45.96 32.39 -15.57
N ARG A 120 -46.30 31.14 -15.89
CA ARG A 120 -47.13 30.28 -15.03
C ARG A 120 -46.45 30.04 -13.69
N TRP A 121 -45.13 29.84 -13.67
CA TRP A 121 -44.35 29.71 -12.44
C TRP A 121 -44.46 30.93 -11.54
N LEU A 122 -44.35 32.13 -12.11
CA LEU A 122 -44.51 33.38 -11.36
C LEU A 122 -45.93 33.51 -10.81
N GLU A 123 -46.95 33.14 -11.58
CA GLU A 123 -48.37 33.15 -11.18
C GLU A 123 -48.68 32.12 -10.10
N GLU A 124 -48.06 30.94 -10.12
CA GLU A 124 -48.16 29.89 -9.10
C GLU A 124 -47.40 30.20 -7.80
N GLY A 125 -46.92 31.44 -7.63
CA GLY A 125 -46.24 31.91 -6.42
C GLY A 125 -44.72 31.83 -6.46
N ALA A 126 -44.12 31.53 -7.62
CA ALA A 126 -42.68 31.45 -7.82
C ALA A 126 -41.97 30.57 -6.76
N GLY A 127 -42.50 29.36 -6.56
CA GLY A 127 -41.90 28.35 -5.67
C GLY A 127 -40.46 28.09 -6.09
N TRP A 128 -39.54 28.06 -5.13
CA TRP A 128 -38.11 27.92 -5.39
C TRP A 128 -37.56 26.66 -4.75
N GLU A 129 -36.73 25.94 -5.49
CA GLU A 129 -36.05 24.75 -4.99
C GLU A 129 -34.54 24.96 -5.01
N GLY A 130 -33.85 24.46 -3.98
CA GLY A 130 -32.38 24.40 -3.95
C GLY A 130 -31.82 23.48 -5.03
N HIS A 131 -30.49 23.42 -5.16
CA HIS A 131 -29.86 22.51 -6.12
C HIS A 131 -30.22 21.05 -5.78
N TRP A 132 -30.56 20.23 -6.78
CA TRP A 132 -31.11 18.88 -6.58
C TRP A 132 -30.29 18.02 -5.63
N ALA A 133 -28.95 18.07 -5.76
CA ALA A 133 -28.02 17.28 -4.96
C ALA A 133 -28.07 17.62 -3.46
N PHE A 134 -28.43 18.85 -3.11
CA PHE A 134 -28.47 19.35 -1.73
C PHE A 134 -29.85 19.22 -1.08
N LEU A 135 -30.88 18.86 -1.83
CA LEU A 135 -32.20 18.60 -1.29
C LEU A 135 -32.25 17.21 -0.67
N SER A 136 -33.01 17.04 0.42
CA SER A 136 -33.25 15.72 1.01
C SER A 136 -33.77 14.73 -0.04
N VAL A 137 -33.24 13.51 -0.01
CA VAL A 137 -33.66 12.42 -0.91
C VAL A 137 -35.11 12.06 -0.63
N LYS A 138 -35.95 12.08 -1.66
CA LYS A 138 -37.33 11.59 -1.59
C LYS A 138 -37.41 10.24 -2.29
N LYS A 139 -38.34 9.37 -1.86
CA LYS A 139 -38.62 8.10 -2.52
C LYS A 139 -39.75 8.30 -3.53
N PRO A 140 -39.47 8.43 -4.84
CA PRO A 140 -40.52 8.53 -5.84
C PRO A 140 -41.21 7.18 -6.05
N ASP A 141 -42.50 7.25 -6.39
CA ASP A 141 -43.23 6.09 -6.89
C ASP A 141 -42.78 5.76 -8.31
N ALA A 142 -42.70 4.47 -8.63
CA ALA A 142 -42.36 4.04 -9.98
C ALA A 142 -43.46 4.44 -10.99
N PRO A 143 -43.10 4.97 -12.17
CA PRO A 143 -44.07 5.29 -13.21
C PRO A 143 -44.90 4.07 -13.61
N LYS A 144 -46.21 4.29 -13.83
CA LYS A 144 -47.12 3.23 -14.29
C LYS A 144 -46.98 3.04 -15.80
N VAL A 145 -45.88 2.42 -16.22
CA VAL A 145 -45.62 2.04 -17.61
C VAL A 145 -45.63 0.53 -17.76
N ASP A 146 -46.43 0.02 -18.70
CA ASP A 146 -46.58 -1.41 -18.94
C ASP A 146 -45.81 -1.83 -20.20
N ASP A 147 -44.82 -2.69 -20.01
CA ASP A 147 -44.16 -3.53 -21.02
C ASP A 147 -43.60 -4.77 -20.31
N PRO A 148 -44.40 -5.84 -20.17
CA PRO A 148 -44.02 -7.03 -19.40
C PRO A 148 -42.79 -7.76 -19.97
N SER A 149 -42.44 -7.51 -21.24
CA SER A 149 -41.29 -8.14 -21.87
C SER A 149 -39.97 -7.55 -21.34
N PHE A 150 -39.97 -6.25 -21.03
CA PHE A 150 -38.81 -5.51 -20.56
C PHE A 150 -38.76 -5.36 -19.04
N VAL A 151 -39.88 -5.00 -18.40
CA VAL A 151 -39.91 -4.64 -16.97
C VAL A 151 -39.62 -5.87 -16.10
N LYS A 152 -38.48 -5.88 -15.41
CA LYS A 152 -38.09 -6.89 -14.41
C LYS A 152 -38.17 -6.35 -12.99
N ASN A 153 -37.88 -5.07 -12.80
CA ASN A 153 -38.01 -4.39 -11.52
C ASN A 153 -38.27 -2.87 -11.73
N PRO A 154 -38.55 -2.10 -10.66
CA PRO A 154 -38.93 -0.69 -10.79
C PRO A 154 -37.94 0.23 -11.51
N ILE A 155 -36.65 -0.13 -11.62
CA ILE A 155 -35.68 0.64 -12.42
C ILE A 155 -36.15 0.76 -13.87
N ASP A 156 -36.69 -0.33 -14.41
CA ASP A 156 -37.12 -0.42 -15.80
C ASP A 156 -38.31 0.51 -16.08
N ASN A 157 -39.17 0.75 -15.10
CA ASN A 157 -40.29 1.68 -15.23
C ASN A 157 -39.83 3.12 -15.44
N PHE A 158 -38.84 3.58 -14.69
CA PHE A 158 -38.28 4.93 -14.88
C PHE A 158 -37.58 5.09 -16.23
N ILE A 159 -36.87 4.04 -16.68
CA ILE A 159 -36.18 4.06 -17.96
C ILE A 159 -37.18 4.06 -19.12
N LEU A 160 -38.20 3.18 -19.08
CA LEU A 160 -39.24 3.14 -20.10
C LEU A 160 -40.00 4.46 -20.22
N ASP A 161 -40.29 5.11 -19.11
CA ASP A 161 -40.94 6.42 -19.09
C ASP A 161 -40.12 7.45 -19.88
N LYS A 162 -38.81 7.55 -19.60
CA LYS A 162 -37.90 8.44 -20.35
C LYS A 162 -37.68 8.04 -21.79
N LEU A 163 -37.65 6.75 -22.12
CA LEU A 163 -37.59 6.29 -23.51
C LEU A 163 -38.84 6.72 -24.29
N ARG A 164 -40.03 6.60 -23.69
CA ARG A 164 -41.30 7.04 -24.31
C ARG A 164 -41.34 8.55 -24.52
N GLU A 165 -40.92 9.34 -23.53
CA GLU A 165 -40.81 10.81 -23.66
C GLU A 165 -39.89 11.22 -24.82
N ASN A 166 -38.81 10.47 -25.04
CA ASN A 166 -37.83 10.76 -26.09
C ASN A 166 -38.11 10.04 -27.43
N GLY A 167 -39.25 9.35 -27.56
CA GLY A 167 -39.61 8.63 -28.79
C GLY A 167 -38.59 7.55 -29.17
N LEU A 168 -38.07 6.84 -28.18
CA LEU A 168 -37.11 5.73 -28.30
C LEU A 168 -37.74 4.43 -27.80
N LYS A 169 -37.21 3.30 -28.31
CA LYS A 169 -37.53 1.96 -27.83
C LYS A 169 -36.29 1.31 -27.25
N HIS A 170 -36.47 0.48 -26.24
CA HIS A 170 -35.38 -0.32 -25.68
C HIS A 170 -34.92 -1.38 -26.69
N SER A 171 -33.66 -1.80 -26.58
CA SER A 171 -33.11 -2.94 -27.32
C SER A 171 -33.68 -4.25 -26.79
N ALA A 172 -33.62 -5.29 -27.62
CA ALA A 172 -33.90 -6.66 -27.18
C ALA A 172 -32.94 -7.09 -26.06
N GLU A 173 -33.31 -8.12 -25.31
CA GLU A 173 -32.41 -8.75 -24.35
C GLU A 173 -31.18 -9.34 -25.07
N ALA A 174 -30.01 -9.23 -24.45
CA ALA A 174 -28.80 -9.88 -24.95
C ALA A 174 -28.93 -11.41 -24.87
N ASP A 175 -28.19 -12.12 -25.73
CA ASP A 175 -28.13 -13.56 -25.63
C ASP A 175 -27.44 -14.01 -24.33
N ARG A 176 -27.69 -15.28 -23.95
CA ARG A 176 -27.21 -15.85 -22.69
C ARG A 176 -25.68 -15.82 -22.55
N VAL A 177 -24.93 -15.94 -23.64
CA VAL A 177 -23.46 -15.94 -23.59
C VAL A 177 -22.96 -14.54 -23.24
N THR A 178 -23.47 -13.51 -23.94
CA THR A 178 -23.13 -12.11 -23.62
C THR A 178 -23.57 -11.73 -22.20
N LEU A 179 -24.74 -12.16 -21.74
CA LEU A 179 -25.20 -11.90 -20.37
C LEU A 179 -24.26 -12.51 -19.32
N LEU A 180 -23.85 -13.76 -19.50
CA LEU A 180 -22.90 -14.43 -18.60
C LEU A 180 -21.55 -13.71 -18.59
N ARG A 181 -20.99 -13.45 -19.78
CA ARG A 181 -19.68 -12.79 -19.92
C ARG A 181 -19.68 -11.42 -19.24
N ARG A 182 -20.73 -10.62 -19.48
CA ARG A 182 -20.94 -9.31 -18.87
C ARG A 182 -20.99 -9.38 -17.35
N LEU A 183 -21.80 -10.29 -16.80
CA LEU A 183 -21.91 -10.47 -15.35
C LEU A 183 -20.59 -10.89 -14.72
N CYS A 184 -19.84 -11.82 -15.33
CA CYS A 184 -18.55 -12.23 -14.79
C CYS A 184 -17.56 -11.05 -14.73
N PHE A 185 -17.40 -10.28 -15.81
CA PHE A 185 -16.51 -9.12 -15.76
C PHE A 185 -16.98 -8.03 -14.80
N ASP A 186 -18.28 -7.72 -14.79
CA ASP A 186 -18.81 -6.65 -13.94
C ASP A 186 -18.78 -7.01 -12.46
N LEU A 187 -19.01 -8.27 -12.10
CA LEU A 187 -19.10 -8.72 -10.71
C LEU A 187 -17.80 -9.31 -10.16
N THR A 188 -16.92 -9.90 -10.98
CA THR A 188 -15.67 -10.54 -10.50
C THR A 188 -14.40 -10.02 -11.18
N GLY A 189 -14.54 -9.26 -12.27
CA GLY A 189 -13.40 -8.78 -13.07
C GLY A 189 -12.71 -9.88 -13.87
N LEU A 190 -13.32 -11.06 -14.00
CA LEU A 190 -12.77 -12.21 -14.70
C LEU A 190 -13.71 -12.68 -15.82
N PRO A 191 -13.19 -13.33 -16.88
CA PRO A 191 -14.03 -14.01 -17.86
C PRO A 191 -14.73 -15.22 -17.24
N PRO A 192 -15.85 -15.70 -17.82
CA PRO A 192 -16.51 -16.92 -17.36
C PRO A 192 -15.61 -18.14 -17.57
N SER A 193 -15.63 -19.07 -16.62
CA SER A 193 -15.00 -20.38 -16.80
C SER A 193 -15.81 -21.24 -17.80
N PRO A 194 -15.20 -22.24 -18.46
CA PRO A 194 -15.94 -23.16 -19.33
C PRO A 194 -17.03 -23.92 -18.59
N GLU A 195 -16.82 -24.22 -17.31
CA GLU A 195 -17.83 -24.87 -16.47
C GLU A 195 -19.02 -23.94 -16.21
N GLN A 196 -18.76 -22.66 -15.87
CA GLN A 196 -19.83 -21.67 -15.73
C GLN A 196 -20.62 -21.50 -17.02
N LEU A 197 -19.94 -21.43 -18.17
CA LEU A 197 -20.58 -21.34 -19.48
C LEU A 197 -21.48 -22.55 -19.75
N LYS A 198 -20.94 -23.76 -19.58
CA LYS A 198 -21.69 -25.01 -19.78
C LYS A 198 -22.91 -25.08 -18.86
N ASN A 199 -22.73 -24.84 -17.57
CA ASN A 199 -23.79 -24.96 -16.57
C ASN A 199 -24.89 -23.91 -16.79
N PHE A 200 -24.50 -22.66 -17.06
CA PHE A 200 -25.46 -21.58 -17.29
C PHE A 200 -26.25 -21.80 -18.59
N LEU A 201 -25.64 -22.31 -19.66
CA LEU A 201 -26.37 -22.59 -20.90
C LEU A 201 -27.29 -23.82 -20.78
N ALA A 202 -26.98 -24.77 -19.89
CA ALA A 202 -27.82 -25.93 -19.62
C ALA A 202 -29.02 -25.64 -18.70
N ASP A 203 -28.93 -24.61 -17.85
CA ASP A 203 -30.00 -24.23 -16.92
C ASP A 203 -31.10 -23.40 -17.61
N ASN A 204 -32.18 -24.08 -17.99
CA ASN A 204 -33.37 -23.45 -18.60
C ASN A 204 -34.40 -22.95 -17.57
N SER A 205 -34.08 -22.95 -16.27
CA SER A 205 -34.99 -22.45 -15.25
C SER A 205 -35.19 -20.93 -15.36
N SER A 206 -36.36 -20.45 -14.94
CA SER A 206 -36.65 -19.01 -14.87
C SER A 206 -35.78 -18.26 -13.84
N LYS A 207 -35.09 -18.99 -12.96
CA LYS A 207 -34.20 -18.45 -11.92
C LYS A 207 -32.72 -18.53 -12.29
N ALA A 208 -32.35 -19.12 -13.42
CA ALA A 208 -30.95 -19.33 -13.82
C ALA A 208 -30.11 -18.04 -13.75
N TYR A 209 -30.66 -16.93 -14.23
CA TYR A 209 -29.99 -15.62 -14.21
C TYR A 209 -29.79 -15.09 -12.78
N GLU A 210 -30.83 -15.17 -11.94
CA GLU A 210 -30.75 -14.72 -10.55
C GLU A 210 -29.76 -15.57 -9.73
N ALA A 211 -29.79 -16.89 -9.92
CA ALA A 211 -28.87 -17.81 -9.26
C ALA A 211 -27.41 -17.53 -9.65
N LEU A 212 -27.15 -17.23 -10.92
CA LEU A 212 -25.83 -16.80 -11.39
C LEU A 212 -25.40 -15.48 -10.73
N VAL A 213 -26.28 -14.48 -10.64
CA VAL A 213 -25.99 -13.21 -9.96
C VAL A 213 -25.64 -13.45 -8.49
N ASP A 214 -26.42 -14.27 -7.79
CA ASP A 214 -26.17 -14.61 -6.39
C ASP A 214 -24.85 -15.35 -6.20
N GLN A 215 -24.52 -16.29 -7.10
CA GLN A 215 -23.25 -16.99 -7.10
C GLN A 215 -22.05 -16.03 -7.28
N LEU A 216 -22.15 -15.10 -8.23
CA LEU A 216 -21.08 -14.15 -8.52
C LEU A 216 -20.93 -13.09 -7.42
N LEU A 217 -22.02 -12.64 -6.80
CA LEU A 217 -21.96 -11.75 -5.63
C LEU A 217 -21.39 -12.45 -4.38
N ALA A 218 -21.53 -13.77 -4.26
CA ALA A 218 -20.95 -14.57 -3.19
C ALA A 218 -19.49 -14.97 -3.44
N SER A 219 -19.01 -14.86 -4.69
CA SER A 219 -17.64 -15.19 -5.05
C SER A 219 -16.62 -14.29 -4.33
N PRO A 220 -15.49 -14.82 -3.84
CA PRO A 220 -14.42 -14.01 -3.26
C PRO A 220 -13.88 -12.93 -4.21
N GLN A 221 -13.90 -13.18 -5.53
CA GLN A 221 -13.41 -12.26 -6.55
C GLN A 221 -14.27 -11.00 -6.68
N TYR A 222 -15.49 -10.99 -6.12
CA TYR A 222 -16.34 -9.80 -6.04
C TYR A 222 -15.67 -8.66 -5.26
N GLY A 223 -15.09 -8.96 -4.10
CA GLY A 223 -14.40 -7.97 -3.29
C GLY A 223 -13.20 -7.36 -4.00
N GLU A 224 -12.47 -8.15 -4.78
CA GLU A 224 -11.34 -7.69 -5.59
C GLU A 224 -11.81 -6.76 -6.72
N ARG A 225 -12.90 -7.11 -7.42
CA ARG A 225 -13.49 -6.27 -8.47
C ARG A 225 -13.95 -4.91 -7.93
N MET A 226 -14.62 -4.92 -6.77
CA MET A 226 -15.14 -3.72 -6.13
C MET A 226 -14.02 -2.88 -5.48
N ALA A 227 -12.94 -3.50 -5.00
CA ALA A 227 -11.82 -2.76 -4.44
C ALA A 227 -11.18 -1.82 -5.47
N VAL A 228 -11.06 -2.20 -6.75
CA VAL A 228 -10.35 -1.41 -7.78
C VAL A 228 -10.81 0.06 -7.84
N PHE A 229 -12.11 0.32 -7.99
CA PHE A 229 -12.59 1.72 -8.07
C PHE A 229 -12.49 2.44 -6.73
N TRP A 230 -12.67 1.72 -5.61
CA TRP A 230 -12.56 2.31 -4.28
C TRP A 230 -11.12 2.76 -3.98
N LEU A 231 -10.13 1.98 -4.39
CA LEU A 231 -8.72 2.29 -4.19
C LEU A 231 -8.27 3.52 -5.00
N ASP A 232 -8.92 3.81 -6.13
CA ASP A 232 -8.70 5.06 -6.85
C ASP A 232 -9.27 6.27 -6.11
N LEU A 233 -10.47 6.13 -5.54
CA LEU A 233 -11.14 7.17 -4.76
C LEU A 233 -10.30 7.59 -3.55
N VAL A 234 -9.78 6.61 -2.80
CA VAL A 234 -8.99 6.85 -1.57
C VAL A 234 -7.48 6.97 -1.84
N ARG A 235 -7.08 6.91 -3.12
CA ARG A 235 -5.69 7.02 -3.59
C ARG A 235 -4.73 6.03 -2.95
N TYR A 236 -5.15 4.78 -2.81
CA TYR A 236 -4.27 3.75 -2.29
C TYR A 236 -3.05 3.55 -3.22
N ALA A 237 -1.83 3.67 -2.70
CA ALA A 237 -0.62 3.35 -3.44
C ALA A 237 0.40 2.67 -2.54
N ASP A 238 1.30 1.89 -3.14
CA ASP A 238 2.39 1.19 -2.45
C ASP A 238 3.64 2.08 -2.30
N SER A 239 3.53 3.36 -2.66
CA SER A 239 4.57 4.37 -2.49
C SER A 239 4.04 5.68 -1.92
N VAL A 240 4.92 6.42 -1.25
CA VAL A 240 4.71 7.84 -0.95
C VAL A 240 4.80 8.65 -2.24
N GLY A 241 4.52 9.95 -2.25
CA GLY A 241 4.54 10.75 -3.49
C GLY A 241 5.65 11.80 -3.50
N TYR A 242 5.32 12.97 -4.07
CA TYR A 242 6.14 14.17 -4.13
C TYR A 242 7.47 14.00 -4.86
N HIS A 243 8.57 13.79 -4.14
CA HIS A 243 9.92 13.81 -4.71
C HIS A 243 10.56 12.43 -4.73
N GLY A 244 10.40 11.66 -3.65
CA GLY A 244 11.15 10.43 -3.43
C GLY A 244 10.39 9.15 -3.77
N ASP A 245 9.05 9.18 -3.87
CA ASP A 245 8.18 8.05 -4.25
C ASP A 245 8.55 6.72 -3.55
N GLN A 246 9.06 6.75 -2.32
CA GLN A 246 9.57 5.58 -1.59
C GLN A 246 8.46 4.58 -1.25
N VAL A 247 8.80 3.29 -1.18
CA VAL A 247 7.84 2.24 -0.89
C VAL A 247 7.29 2.39 0.54
N VAL A 248 5.98 2.22 0.69
CA VAL A 248 5.29 2.23 1.98
C VAL A 248 4.39 1.01 2.10
N THR A 249 4.40 0.37 3.28
CA THR A 249 3.56 -0.81 3.53
C THR A 249 2.18 -0.39 4.01
N VAL A 250 1.21 -0.40 3.11
CA VAL A 250 -0.20 -0.10 3.40
C VAL A 250 -1.18 -1.15 2.87
N TRP A 251 -0.69 -2.21 2.23
CA TRP A 251 -1.52 -3.29 1.66
C TRP A 251 -2.54 -3.94 2.62
N PRO A 252 -2.35 -4.00 3.95
CA PRO A 252 -3.41 -4.50 4.83
C PRO A 252 -4.71 -3.67 4.76
N TYR A 253 -4.62 -2.37 4.43
CA TYR A 253 -5.79 -1.55 4.14
C TYR A 253 -6.54 -2.05 2.89
N ARG A 254 -5.81 -2.33 1.79
CA ARG A 254 -6.41 -2.87 0.56
C ARG A 254 -7.13 -4.19 0.84
N ASP A 255 -6.50 -5.06 1.62
CA ASP A 255 -7.09 -6.34 1.99
C ASP A 255 -8.33 -6.18 2.86
N TRP A 256 -8.33 -5.22 3.79
CA TRP A 256 -9.52 -4.84 4.55
C TRP A 256 -10.65 -4.33 3.63
N VAL A 257 -10.34 -3.52 2.60
CA VAL A 257 -11.33 -3.08 1.60
C VAL A 257 -11.94 -4.28 0.85
N ILE A 258 -11.10 -5.20 0.35
CA ILE A 258 -11.55 -6.42 -0.34
C ILE A 258 -12.48 -7.24 0.56
N GLN A 259 -12.05 -7.48 1.80
CA GLN A 259 -12.85 -8.24 2.76
C GLN A 259 -14.15 -7.53 3.15
N SER A 260 -14.15 -6.20 3.25
CA SER A 260 -15.34 -5.42 3.58
C SER A 260 -16.42 -5.56 2.52
N PHE A 261 -16.06 -5.50 1.24
CA PHE A 261 -16.99 -5.77 0.14
C PHE A 261 -17.46 -7.24 0.13
N ASN A 262 -16.56 -8.21 0.38
CA ASN A 262 -16.94 -9.62 0.43
C ASN A 262 -17.91 -9.94 1.57
N LYS A 263 -17.62 -9.45 2.79
CA LYS A 263 -18.48 -9.53 3.98
C LYS A 263 -19.76 -8.70 3.83
N ASN A 264 -19.81 -7.78 2.86
CA ASN A 264 -20.90 -6.84 2.62
C ASN A 264 -21.26 -6.06 3.90
N ILE A 265 -20.24 -5.55 4.60
CA ILE A 265 -20.50 -4.68 5.75
C ILE A 265 -21.30 -3.45 5.27
N PRO A 266 -22.28 -2.95 6.05
CA PRO A 266 -23.03 -1.76 5.67
C PRO A 266 -22.10 -0.60 5.31
N PHE A 267 -22.41 0.15 4.26
CA PHE A 267 -21.55 1.27 3.84
C PHE A 267 -21.39 2.35 4.92
N THR A 268 -22.36 2.44 5.85
CA THR A 268 -22.27 3.25 7.07
C THR A 268 -21.07 2.83 7.91
N GLN A 269 -20.96 1.55 8.25
CA GLN A 269 -19.85 1.00 9.02
C GLN A 269 -18.53 1.11 8.25
N PHE A 270 -18.54 0.77 6.95
CA PHE A 270 -17.37 0.92 6.08
C PHE A 270 -16.80 2.35 6.08
N THR A 271 -17.67 3.36 6.07
CA THR A 271 -17.26 4.77 6.15
C THR A 271 -16.71 5.13 7.53
N ILE A 272 -17.40 4.73 8.59
CA ILE A 272 -17.02 5.02 9.98
C ILE A 272 -15.64 4.45 10.30
N GLU A 273 -15.38 3.20 9.94
CA GLU A 273 -14.10 2.54 10.21
C GLU A 273 -12.92 3.21 9.49
N GLN A 274 -13.12 3.71 8.27
CA GLN A 274 -12.06 4.41 7.52
C GLN A 274 -11.71 5.78 8.11
N LEU A 275 -12.72 6.58 8.47
CA LEU A 275 -12.47 7.94 8.96
C LEU A 275 -12.10 7.99 10.44
N ALA A 276 -12.66 7.08 11.24
CA ALA A 276 -12.63 7.16 12.70
C ALA A 276 -12.50 5.80 13.39
N GLY A 277 -12.02 4.76 12.71
CA GLY A 277 -11.86 3.42 13.29
C GLY A 277 -10.96 3.38 14.54
N ASP A 278 -9.97 4.27 14.63
CA ASP A 278 -9.12 4.43 15.82
C ASP A 278 -9.81 5.13 16.99
N LEU A 279 -10.91 5.85 16.74
CA LEU A 279 -11.73 6.52 17.76
C LEU A 279 -12.89 5.65 18.27
N LEU A 280 -13.10 4.46 17.69
CA LEU A 280 -14.16 3.56 18.15
C LEU A 280 -13.87 3.04 19.56
N PRO A 281 -14.88 2.95 20.44
CA PRO A 281 -14.73 2.28 21.72
C PRO A 281 -14.24 0.84 21.50
N ASN A 282 -13.15 0.45 22.17
CA ASN A 282 -12.51 -0.86 22.00
C ASN A 282 -12.09 -1.17 20.54
N ALA A 283 -11.58 -0.17 19.82
CA ALA A 283 -11.11 -0.29 18.44
C ALA A 283 -10.30 -1.57 18.19
N THR A 284 -10.83 -2.44 17.34
CA THR A 284 -10.19 -3.70 16.94
C THR A 284 -8.98 -3.44 16.03
N THR A 285 -8.16 -4.47 15.79
CA THR A 285 -7.09 -4.39 14.80
C THR A 285 -7.62 -4.03 13.41
N GLU A 286 -8.76 -4.60 12.98
CA GLU A 286 -9.39 -4.27 11.71
C GLU A 286 -9.81 -2.79 11.65
N ASN A 287 -10.39 -2.24 12.72
CA ASN A 287 -10.76 -0.82 12.76
C ASN A 287 -9.54 0.10 12.66
N LYS A 288 -8.42 -0.27 13.30
CA LYS A 288 -7.18 0.50 13.21
C LYS A 288 -6.56 0.43 11.81
N VAL A 289 -6.61 -0.74 11.15
CA VAL A 289 -6.19 -0.90 9.75
C VAL A 289 -7.06 -0.05 8.83
N ALA A 290 -8.39 -0.09 8.99
CA ALA A 290 -9.33 0.73 8.22
C ALA A 290 -9.04 2.22 8.38
N SER A 291 -8.82 2.67 9.62
CA SER A 291 -8.50 4.07 9.92
C SER A 291 -7.19 4.55 9.28
N GLY A 292 -6.34 3.61 8.81
CA GLY A 292 -5.17 3.88 7.99
C GLY A 292 -5.49 4.63 6.68
N TYR A 293 -6.77 4.72 6.28
CA TYR A 293 -7.27 5.66 5.26
C TYR A 293 -6.67 7.07 5.41
N ASN A 294 -6.64 7.62 6.63
CA ASN A 294 -6.10 8.97 6.88
C ASN A 294 -4.58 9.08 6.67
N ARG A 295 -3.89 7.97 6.37
CA ARG A 295 -2.46 7.87 6.10
C ARG A 295 -2.14 7.53 4.63
N LEU A 296 -3.16 7.47 3.77
CA LEU A 296 -2.98 7.13 2.33
C LEU A 296 -2.54 8.32 1.47
N GLY A 297 -2.65 9.55 1.97
CA GLY A 297 -2.17 10.75 1.29
C GLY A 297 -0.68 10.69 0.97
N MET A 298 -0.22 11.53 0.03
CA MET A 298 1.21 11.62 -0.27
C MET A 298 1.98 12.18 0.94
N MET A 299 3.15 11.62 1.23
CA MET A 299 4.06 12.07 2.29
C MET A 299 5.41 12.45 1.70
N SER A 300 6.15 13.34 2.38
CA SER A 300 7.49 13.77 1.94
C SER A 300 8.55 13.45 2.97
N ALA A 301 9.66 12.89 2.49
CA ALA A 301 10.92 12.75 3.23
C ALA A 301 12.05 13.55 2.54
N GLU A 302 11.70 14.52 1.70
CA GLU A 302 12.64 15.36 0.96
C GLU A 302 13.35 16.34 1.90
N GLY A 303 14.67 16.48 1.75
CA GLY A 303 15.44 17.46 2.50
C GLY A 303 15.06 18.89 2.12
N GLY A 304 14.88 19.77 3.10
CA GLY A 304 14.58 21.19 2.87
C GLY A 304 13.10 21.56 2.88
N VAL A 305 12.19 20.59 2.99
CA VAL A 305 10.76 20.87 3.18
C VAL A 305 10.47 21.44 4.57
N GLN A 306 9.44 22.28 4.66
CA GLN A 306 9.02 22.89 5.92
C GLN A 306 7.89 22.09 6.55
N ASP A 307 8.08 21.64 7.79
CA ASP A 307 7.13 20.78 8.50
C ASP A 307 5.70 21.36 8.48
N ARG A 308 5.58 22.67 8.72
CA ARG A 308 4.30 23.36 8.75
C ARG A 308 3.58 23.41 7.39
N GLU A 309 4.33 23.60 6.31
CA GLU A 309 3.78 23.61 4.96
C GLU A 309 3.14 22.27 4.62
N TYR A 310 3.85 21.18 4.92
CA TYR A 310 3.37 19.83 4.60
C TYR A 310 2.24 19.37 5.51
N LEU A 311 2.23 19.77 6.79
CA LEU A 311 1.06 19.55 7.65
C LEU A 311 -0.19 20.24 7.07
N ALA A 312 -0.06 21.48 6.57
CA ALA A 312 -1.17 22.16 5.91
C ALA A 312 -1.59 21.43 4.62
N LYS A 313 -0.64 21.00 3.79
CA LYS A 313 -0.92 20.20 2.57
C LYS A 313 -1.66 18.89 2.88
N TYR A 314 -1.25 18.15 3.91
CA TYR A 314 -1.88 16.87 4.31
C TYR A 314 -3.28 17.07 4.88
N ALA A 315 -3.50 18.15 5.63
CA ALA A 315 -4.81 18.50 6.17
C ALA A 315 -5.77 18.92 5.04
N ALA A 316 -5.34 19.83 4.17
CA ALA A 316 -6.10 20.28 3.01
C ALA A 316 -6.44 19.12 2.06
N GLU A 317 -5.48 18.22 1.81
CA GLU A 317 -5.69 17.02 1.00
C GLU A 317 -6.82 16.15 1.57
N ARG A 318 -6.82 15.84 2.88
CA ARG A 318 -7.90 15.06 3.51
C ARG A 318 -9.28 15.69 3.31
N VAL A 319 -9.39 17.02 3.38
CA VAL A 319 -10.63 17.74 3.07
C VAL A 319 -11.04 17.50 1.62
N ARG A 320 -10.11 17.67 0.67
CA ARG A 320 -10.35 17.41 -0.76
C ARG A 320 -10.76 15.97 -1.01
N ASN A 321 -10.15 14.99 -0.34
CA ASN A 321 -10.56 13.60 -0.49
C ASN A 321 -11.94 13.35 0.04
N VAL A 322 -12.22 13.75 1.29
CA VAL A 322 -13.49 13.43 1.91
C VAL A 322 -14.64 14.08 1.15
N SER A 323 -14.45 15.31 0.67
CA SER A 323 -15.43 15.98 -0.18
C SER A 323 -15.58 15.33 -1.56
N GLY A 324 -14.49 14.85 -2.16
CA GLY A 324 -14.53 14.14 -3.43
C GLY A 324 -15.19 12.77 -3.30
N VAL A 325 -14.76 11.97 -2.33
CA VAL A 325 -15.18 10.57 -2.15
C VAL A 325 -16.61 10.47 -1.63
N TRP A 326 -16.99 11.15 -0.56
CA TRP A 326 -18.34 11.00 -0.01
C TRP A 326 -19.30 12.07 -0.53
N LEU A 327 -18.89 13.32 -0.60
CA LEU A 327 -19.82 14.40 -0.99
C LEU A 327 -19.95 14.57 -2.51
N GLY A 328 -19.00 14.10 -3.30
CA GLY A 328 -18.97 14.30 -4.76
C GLY A 328 -18.96 15.79 -5.11
N THR A 329 -18.19 16.58 -4.37
CA THR A 329 -18.13 18.05 -4.53
C THR A 329 -16.71 18.57 -4.58
N THR A 330 -16.57 19.73 -5.22
CA THR A 330 -15.31 20.47 -5.41
C THR A 330 -15.02 21.44 -4.25
N LEU A 331 -15.36 21.05 -3.01
CA LEU A 331 -15.06 21.83 -1.78
C LEU A 331 -13.57 22.22 -1.69
N GLY A 332 -12.67 21.44 -2.29
CA GLY A 332 -11.26 21.77 -2.41
C GLY A 332 -10.95 23.15 -2.99
N CYS A 333 -11.78 23.69 -3.88
CA CYS A 333 -11.57 25.04 -4.40
C CYS A 333 -11.76 26.11 -3.31
N ALA A 334 -12.46 25.78 -2.21
CA ALA A 334 -12.71 26.70 -1.12
C ALA A 334 -11.47 26.98 -0.24
N GLU A 335 -10.38 26.23 -0.41
CA GLU A 335 -9.12 26.40 0.32
C GLU A 335 -8.58 27.84 0.21
N CYS A 336 -8.61 28.41 -1.00
CA CYS A 336 -8.00 29.72 -1.26
C CYS A 336 -9.01 30.87 -1.32
N HIS A 337 -10.27 30.60 -1.66
CA HIS A 337 -11.33 31.60 -1.81
C HIS A 337 -12.70 30.93 -1.70
N ASP A 338 -13.78 31.66 -1.37
CA ASP A 338 -15.12 31.09 -1.38
C ASP A 338 -15.42 30.44 -2.74
N HIS A 339 -16.05 29.28 -2.73
CA HIS A 339 -16.28 28.51 -3.93
C HIS A 339 -17.09 29.31 -4.96
N LYS A 340 -16.65 29.27 -6.23
CA LYS A 340 -17.17 30.17 -7.28
C LYS A 340 -18.64 29.94 -7.62
N PHE A 341 -19.11 28.69 -7.53
CA PHE A 341 -20.43 28.27 -8.02
C PHE A 341 -21.34 27.74 -6.91
N ASP A 342 -20.86 26.75 -6.17
CA ASP A 342 -21.54 26.16 -5.01
C ASP A 342 -21.36 26.96 -3.71
N PRO A 343 -22.30 26.84 -2.75
CA PRO A 343 -22.34 27.66 -1.53
C PRO A 343 -21.36 27.19 -0.45
N PHE A 344 -20.11 26.90 -0.82
CA PHE A 344 -19.04 26.60 0.12
C PHE A 344 -18.17 27.83 0.36
N THR A 345 -17.88 28.11 1.62
CA THR A 345 -17.00 29.22 2.03
C THR A 345 -15.61 28.72 2.42
N THR A 346 -14.62 29.60 2.37
CA THR A 346 -13.27 29.30 2.88
C THR A 346 -13.28 28.94 4.36
N LYS A 347 -14.14 29.58 5.16
CA LYS A 347 -14.31 29.23 6.58
C LYS A 347 -14.77 27.78 6.77
N GLU A 348 -15.68 27.30 5.93
CA GLU A 348 -16.18 25.93 5.99
C GLU A 348 -15.14 24.90 5.53
N PHE A 349 -14.25 25.24 4.59
CA PHE A 349 -13.11 24.40 4.24
C PHE A 349 -12.23 24.11 5.47
N TYR A 350 -11.80 25.17 6.17
CA TYR A 350 -10.97 25.02 7.36
C TYR A 350 -11.72 24.44 8.57
N SER A 351 -13.04 24.64 8.64
CA SER A 351 -13.89 23.97 9.65
C SER A 351 -13.99 22.47 9.38
N MET A 352 -14.02 22.03 8.11
CA MET A 352 -13.93 20.63 7.76
C MET A 352 -12.52 20.08 8.07
N GLU A 353 -11.46 20.85 7.77
CA GLU A 353 -10.07 20.50 8.10
C GLU A 353 -9.88 20.22 9.59
N ALA A 354 -10.54 21.01 10.45
CA ALA A 354 -10.45 20.87 11.90
C ALA A 354 -10.92 19.50 12.43
N PHE A 355 -11.73 18.73 11.70
CA PHE A 355 -12.02 17.34 12.09
C PHE A 355 -10.77 16.49 12.17
N PHE A 356 -9.77 16.74 11.32
CA PHE A 356 -8.58 15.92 11.15
C PHE A 356 -7.36 16.42 11.94
N ALA A 357 -7.52 17.48 12.73
CA ALA A 357 -6.45 18.13 13.47
C ALA A 357 -5.83 17.26 14.58
N ASP A 358 -6.50 16.17 14.95
CA ASP A 358 -6.11 15.21 15.97
C ASP A 358 -5.27 14.03 15.42
N ILE A 359 -4.97 13.96 14.12
CA ILE A 359 -4.08 12.92 13.59
C ILE A 359 -2.62 13.17 14.02
N THR A 360 -1.99 12.13 14.59
CA THR A 360 -0.54 12.11 14.87
C THR A 360 0.25 11.94 13.58
N GLU A 361 0.95 13.00 13.18
CA GLU A 361 1.76 13.04 11.97
C GLU A 361 2.79 14.18 12.03
N LYS A 362 3.77 14.12 11.14
CA LYS A 362 4.78 15.14 10.89
C LYS A 362 4.66 15.61 9.44
N GLY A 363 5.04 16.85 9.16
CA GLY A 363 5.16 17.35 7.79
C GLY A 363 6.44 16.89 7.10
N LEU A 364 7.54 16.78 7.84
CA LEU A 364 8.81 16.22 7.35
C LEU A 364 9.09 14.84 7.97
N TYR A 365 9.22 13.82 7.13
CA TYR A 365 9.63 12.48 7.52
C TYR A 365 11.14 12.24 7.26
N GLY A 366 11.72 11.27 7.95
CA GLY A 366 13.15 10.93 7.84
C GLY A 366 13.35 9.50 7.34
N GLY A 367 14.17 9.32 6.30
CA GLY A 367 14.48 8.00 5.75
C GLY A 367 13.24 7.21 5.34
N ASN A 368 13.06 6.00 5.87
CA ASN A 368 11.90 5.12 5.62
C ASN A 368 10.84 5.15 6.74
N ASP A 369 10.97 6.08 7.69
CA ASP A 369 10.01 6.26 8.76
C ASP A 369 8.90 7.25 8.35
N PHE A 370 7.77 6.72 7.88
CA PHE A 370 6.60 7.48 7.44
C PHE A 370 5.51 7.61 8.51
N GLY A 371 5.90 7.43 9.78
CA GLY A 371 5.01 7.54 10.93
C GLY A 371 4.66 6.18 11.55
N THR A 372 3.70 6.21 12.48
CA THR A 372 3.44 5.07 13.34
C THR A 372 2.91 3.87 12.57
N ARG A 373 3.51 2.72 12.86
CA ARG A 373 3.16 1.43 12.28
C ARG A 373 2.64 0.48 13.35
N MET A 374 1.69 -0.35 12.95
CA MET A 374 1.18 -1.46 13.75
C MET A 374 1.64 -2.78 13.13
N ALA A 375 2.18 -3.67 13.94
CA ALA A 375 2.48 -5.04 13.51
C ALA A 375 1.20 -5.88 13.46
N LEU A 376 1.10 -6.72 12.44
CA LEU A 376 -0.06 -7.53 12.12
C LEU A 376 0.36 -9.01 11.98
N PRO A 377 0.63 -9.71 13.09
CA PRO A 377 0.94 -11.13 13.03
C PRO A 377 -0.25 -11.93 12.49
N SER A 378 0.02 -12.97 11.71
CA SER A 378 -0.98 -13.98 11.36
C SER A 378 -1.45 -14.75 12.60
N ALA A 379 -2.56 -15.47 12.49
CA ALA A 379 -3.05 -16.32 13.59
C ALA A 379 -2.00 -17.36 14.00
N GLU A 380 -1.32 -17.97 13.02
CA GLU A 380 -0.26 -18.95 13.22
C GLU A 380 0.97 -18.32 13.87
N GLN A 381 1.38 -17.14 13.40
CA GLN A 381 2.47 -16.36 13.99
C GLN A 381 2.19 -15.99 15.44
N LYS A 382 0.95 -15.61 15.76
CA LYS A 382 0.54 -15.29 17.12
C LYS A 382 0.62 -16.51 18.03
N VAL A 383 0.06 -17.65 17.62
CA VAL A 383 0.15 -18.91 18.37
C VAL A 383 1.62 -19.31 18.61
N LEU A 384 2.48 -19.12 17.61
CA LEU A 384 3.89 -19.42 17.73
C LEU A 384 4.60 -18.47 18.71
N VAL A 385 4.31 -17.18 18.67
CA VAL A 385 4.85 -16.22 19.65
C VAL A 385 4.36 -16.53 21.06
N ASP A 386 3.08 -16.80 21.25
CA ASP A 386 2.52 -17.14 22.57
C ASP A 386 3.20 -18.41 23.14
N SER A 387 3.45 -19.40 22.29
CA SER A 387 4.19 -20.61 22.67
C SER A 387 5.65 -20.33 23.05
N LEU A 388 6.34 -19.48 22.29
CA LEU A 388 7.72 -19.10 22.57
C LEU A 388 7.82 -18.24 23.85
N ASP A 389 6.88 -17.34 24.08
CA ASP A 389 6.82 -16.50 25.28
C ASP A 389 6.56 -17.36 26.53
N ALA A 390 5.67 -18.35 26.45
CA ALA A 390 5.48 -19.34 27.52
C ALA A 390 6.76 -20.13 27.81
N LYS A 391 7.44 -20.60 26.76
CA LYS A 391 8.71 -21.34 26.89
C LYS A 391 9.83 -20.48 27.48
N ILE A 392 9.92 -19.21 27.08
CA ILE A 392 10.86 -18.24 27.66
C ILE A 392 10.59 -18.07 29.15
N LEU A 393 9.32 -17.96 29.54
CA LEU A 393 8.92 -17.80 30.93
C LEU A 393 9.29 -19.04 31.77
N ASP A 394 9.07 -20.24 31.25
CA ASP A 394 9.45 -21.48 31.95
C ASP A 394 10.97 -21.66 32.05
N LEU A 395 11.73 -21.35 30.99
CA LEU A 395 13.19 -21.36 31.03
C LEU A 395 13.73 -20.34 32.05
N LYS A 396 13.13 -19.15 32.15
CA LYS A 396 13.48 -18.16 33.18
C LYS A 396 13.24 -18.70 34.59
N LYS A 397 12.11 -19.36 34.84
CA LYS A 397 11.86 -20.03 36.14
C LYS A 397 12.92 -21.07 36.46
N VAL A 398 13.34 -21.88 35.49
CA VAL A 398 14.41 -22.89 35.68
C VAL A 398 15.74 -22.21 36.04
N LEU A 399 16.07 -21.10 35.36
CA LEU A 399 17.31 -20.36 35.62
C LEU A 399 17.31 -19.65 36.98
N GLU A 400 16.15 -19.23 37.47
CA GLU A 400 15.99 -18.54 38.76
C GLU A 400 15.80 -19.50 39.95
N ALA A 401 15.40 -20.75 39.70
CA ALA A 401 15.18 -21.75 40.73
C ALA A 401 16.46 -22.02 41.56
N SER A 402 16.25 -22.34 42.84
CA SER A 402 17.30 -22.86 43.71
C SER A 402 17.05 -24.35 43.94
N THR A 403 18.04 -25.20 43.63
CA THR A 403 17.98 -26.63 43.96
C THR A 403 19.12 -27.00 44.91
N PRO A 404 18.99 -28.09 45.70
CA PRO A 404 20.06 -28.57 46.56
C PRO A 404 21.36 -28.82 45.81
N GLU A 405 21.27 -29.32 44.58
CA GLU A 405 22.44 -29.61 43.73
C GLU A 405 23.11 -28.33 43.24
N LEU A 406 22.33 -27.31 42.83
CA LEU A 406 22.89 -26.01 42.43
C LEU A 406 23.55 -25.32 43.61
N THR A 407 22.97 -25.42 44.80
CA THR A 407 23.54 -24.88 46.04
C THR A 407 24.87 -25.56 46.36
N LYS A 408 24.95 -26.89 46.21
CA LYS A 408 26.20 -27.63 46.40
C LYS A 408 27.28 -27.20 45.40
N GLN A 409 26.97 -27.13 44.11
CA GLN A 409 27.93 -26.73 43.08
C GLN A 409 28.36 -25.27 43.22
N GLN A 410 27.48 -24.40 43.72
CA GLN A 410 27.82 -23.02 44.05
C GLN A 410 28.89 -22.97 45.14
N LEU A 411 28.71 -23.70 46.25
CA LEU A 411 29.69 -23.74 47.33
C LEU A 411 31.07 -24.28 46.88
N GLU A 412 31.07 -25.30 46.03
CA GLU A 412 32.30 -25.83 45.41
C GLU A 412 33.00 -24.77 44.53
N TRP A 413 32.23 -24.01 43.75
CA TRP A 413 32.75 -22.90 42.96
C TRP A 413 33.30 -21.78 43.85
N GLU A 414 32.57 -21.34 44.88
CA GLU A 414 33.01 -20.30 45.81
C GLU A 414 34.37 -20.63 46.46
N ALA A 415 34.57 -21.89 46.86
CA ALA A 415 35.84 -22.35 47.44
C ALA A 415 37.02 -22.27 46.44
N SER A 416 36.78 -22.62 45.17
CA SER A 416 37.82 -22.60 44.13
C SER A 416 38.23 -21.18 43.70
N VAL A 417 37.36 -20.20 43.87
CA VAL A 417 37.63 -18.78 43.57
C VAL A 417 38.54 -18.13 44.62
N THR A 418 38.52 -18.59 45.87
CA THR A 418 39.24 -17.94 46.99
C THR A 418 40.71 -18.37 47.19
N SER A 419 41.25 -19.27 46.38
CA SER A 419 42.65 -19.74 46.52
C SER A 419 43.65 -18.89 45.72
N SER A 420 44.59 -18.22 46.39
CA SER A 420 45.64 -17.40 45.75
C SER A 420 46.56 -18.24 44.84
N VAL A 421 46.68 -17.87 43.57
CA VAL A 421 47.53 -18.54 42.56
C VAL A 421 49.02 -18.30 42.86
N LYS A 422 49.78 -19.39 43.09
CA LYS A 422 51.23 -19.33 43.24
C LYS A 422 51.94 -19.33 41.88
N TRP A 423 52.80 -18.36 41.63
CA TRP A 423 53.59 -18.24 40.39
C TRP A 423 55.06 -18.58 40.65
N THR A 424 55.64 -19.41 39.79
CA THR A 424 57.06 -19.75 39.78
C THR A 424 57.74 -18.99 38.65
N VAL A 425 58.71 -18.13 38.99
CA VAL A 425 59.48 -17.35 38.00
C VAL A 425 60.39 -18.27 37.18
N LEU A 426 60.40 -18.07 35.86
CA LEU A 426 61.25 -18.80 34.92
C LEU A 426 62.45 -17.96 34.51
N LYS A 427 63.66 -18.46 34.78
CA LYS A 427 64.92 -17.82 34.35
C LYS A 427 65.38 -18.42 33.01
N PRO A 428 65.43 -17.64 31.91
CA PRO A 428 65.95 -18.15 30.65
C PRO A 428 67.44 -18.47 30.75
N VAL A 429 67.87 -19.54 30.05
CA VAL A 429 69.29 -19.85 29.86
C VAL A 429 69.88 -19.05 28.69
N LYS A 430 69.02 -18.61 27.76
CA LYS A 430 69.40 -17.80 26.60
C LYS A 430 68.21 -16.92 26.18
N ALA A 431 68.50 -15.69 25.80
CA ALA A 431 67.53 -14.76 25.23
C ALA A 431 68.14 -14.09 24.01
N VAL A 432 67.46 -14.16 22.86
CA VAL A 432 67.95 -13.64 21.57
C VAL A 432 66.89 -12.75 20.95
N SER A 433 67.30 -11.63 20.35
CA SER A 433 66.45 -10.77 19.53
C SER A 433 66.83 -10.93 18.06
N LYS A 434 65.83 -11.13 17.21
CA LYS A 434 66.00 -11.13 15.75
C LYS A 434 66.24 -9.73 15.18
N GLY A 435 65.65 -8.69 15.78
CA GLY A 435 65.77 -7.29 15.40
C GLY A 435 67.10 -6.64 15.81
N GLY A 436 67.91 -7.33 16.62
CA GLY A 436 69.25 -6.92 17.03
C GLY A 436 69.33 -6.16 18.36
N ALA A 437 68.28 -6.23 19.19
CA ALA A 437 68.32 -5.74 20.56
C ALA A 437 69.20 -6.63 21.45
N LYS A 438 69.89 -6.04 22.44
CA LYS A 438 70.64 -6.80 23.44
C LYS A 438 69.71 -7.11 24.61
N LEU A 439 69.41 -8.39 24.83
CA LEU A 439 68.57 -8.89 25.92
C LEU A 439 69.45 -9.35 27.09
N ALA A 440 69.52 -8.56 28.17
CA ALA A 440 70.26 -8.91 29.37
C ALA A 440 69.35 -9.65 30.36
N ILE A 441 69.74 -10.85 30.79
CA ILE A 441 68.99 -11.67 31.76
C ILE A 441 69.53 -11.37 33.16
N ALA A 442 68.68 -10.91 34.07
CA ALA A 442 69.03 -10.62 35.45
C ALA A 442 68.93 -11.86 36.37
N GLU A 443 69.41 -11.74 37.61
CA GLU A 443 69.37 -12.85 38.57
C GLU A 443 67.95 -13.25 38.95
N ASP A 444 67.03 -12.29 39.04
CA ASP A 444 65.62 -12.46 39.37
C ASP A 444 64.76 -12.99 38.20
N GLY A 445 65.40 -13.37 37.09
CA GLY A 445 64.75 -13.88 35.89
C GLY A 445 64.15 -12.80 34.97
N SER A 446 64.22 -11.52 35.34
CA SER A 446 63.81 -10.43 34.44
C SER A 446 64.78 -10.27 33.27
N ILE A 447 64.28 -9.76 32.16
CA ILE A 447 65.02 -9.51 30.93
C ILE A 447 64.92 -8.03 30.62
N LEU A 448 66.06 -7.38 30.42
CA LEU A 448 66.15 -5.97 30.04
C LEU A 448 66.69 -5.83 28.62
N ALA A 449 65.87 -5.29 27.72
CA ALA A 449 66.20 -5.04 26.33
C ALA A 449 66.87 -3.66 26.15
N SER A 450 68.05 -3.65 25.53
CA SER A 450 68.85 -2.44 25.29
C SER A 450 69.46 -2.44 23.88
N GLY A 451 70.18 -1.39 23.50
CA GLY A 451 70.79 -1.29 22.17
C GLY A 451 69.78 -0.98 21.06
N LYS A 452 69.91 -1.64 19.89
CA LYS A 452 69.13 -1.33 18.68
C LYS A 452 67.62 -1.36 18.94
N LYS A 453 66.92 -0.30 18.53
CA LYS A 453 65.45 -0.19 18.59
C LYS A 453 64.88 -0.48 17.20
N ALA A 454 64.48 -1.72 16.96
CA ALA A 454 63.78 -2.08 15.74
C ALA A 454 62.29 -1.77 15.89
N ASP A 455 61.62 -1.38 14.80
CA ASP A 455 60.17 -1.18 14.81
C ASP A 455 59.40 -2.49 14.97
N LYS A 456 59.96 -3.60 14.46
CA LYS A 456 59.46 -4.96 14.69
C LYS A 456 60.59 -5.83 15.21
N ASP A 457 60.29 -6.70 16.16
CA ASP A 457 61.28 -7.59 16.75
C ASP A 457 60.65 -8.90 17.24
N THR A 458 61.43 -9.96 17.22
CA THR A 458 61.04 -11.27 17.75
C THR A 458 62.04 -11.64 18.83
N TYR A 459 61.57 -11.83 20.06
CA TYR A 459 62.38 -12.32 21.16
C TYR A 459 62.19 -13.82 21.34
N THR A 460 63.28 -14.56 21.38
CA THR A 460 63.29 -16.01 21.59
C THR A 460 64.02 -16.32 22.89
N LEU A 461 63.34 -17.04 23.79
CA LEU A 461 63.83 -17.37 25.13
C LEU A 461 63.93 -18.89 25.27
N ASP A 462 65.13 -19.40 25.51
CA ASP A 462 65.35 -20.81 25.85
C ASP A 462 65.26 -20.95 27.38
N ILE A 463 64.33 -21.76 27.87
CA ILE A 463 64.04 -21.90 29.30
C ILE A 463 64.00 -23.38 29.68
N LYS A 464 64.67 -23.74 30.77
CA LYS A 464 64.51 -25.06 31.40
C LYS A 464 63.40 -25.01 32.45
N LEU A 465 62.40 -25.87 32.34
CA LEU A 465 61.29 -25.88 33.28
C LEU A 465 61.66 -26.58 34.60
N PRO A 466 61.07 -26.15 35.74
CA PRO A 466 61.19 -26.84 37.01
C PRO A 466 60.23 -28.04 37.06
N LYS A 467 60.58 -29.12 37.78
CA LYS A 467 59.73 -30.32 37.90
C LYS A 467 58.32 -29.96 38.38
N GLY A 468 57.29 -30.42 37.66
CA GLY A 468 55.90 -30.11 37.98
C GLY A 468 54.95 -30.41 36.82
N LEU A 469 53.68 -30.05 36.98
CA LEU A 469 52.68 -30.14 35.93
C LEU A 469 51.93 -28.81 35.85
N PHE A 470 52.19 -28.03 34.80
CA PHE A 470 51.80 -26.63 34.73
C PHE A 470 50.59 -26.39 33.84
N THR A 471 49.81 -25.37 34.17
CA THR A 471 48.51 -25.07 33.56
C THR A 471 48.45 -23.71 32.85
N ALA A 472 49.30 -22.74 33.23
CA ALA A 472 49.36 -21.43 32.58
C ALA A 472 50.75 -20.79 32.66
N MET A 473 51.06 -19.91 31.70
CA MET A 473 52.24 -19.05 31.68
C MET A 473 51.84 -17.59 31.90
N LYS A 474 52.71 -16.81 32.53
CA LYS A 474 52.51 -15.37 32.77
C LYS A 474 53.69 -14.58 32.22
N ILE A 475 53.43 -13.54 31.45
CA ILE A 475 54.41 -12.53 31.09
C ILE A 475 54.14 -11.25 31.90
N GLU A 476 55.12 -10.81 32.65
CA GLU A 476 55.09 -9.58 33.44
C GLU A 476 55.87 -8.52 32.68
N ALA A 477 55.22 -7.42 32.31
CA ALA A 477 55.84 -6.22 31.78
C ALA A 477 56.17 -5.28 32.96
N LEU A 478 57.45 -5.09 33.20
CA LEU A 478 57.98 -4.45 34.41
C LEU A 478 58.44 -3.02 34.08
N PRO A 479 57.89 -1.98 34.71
CA PRO A 479 58.43 -0.63 34.64
C PRO A 479 59.91 -0.61 35.03
N HIS A 480 60.73 0.07 34.23
CA HIS A 480 62.15 0.20 34.53
C HIS A 480 62.64 1.62 34.24
N ALA A 481 63.50 2.16 35.10
CA ALA A 481 63.97 3.55 35.01
C ALA A 481 64.69 3.89 33.69
N SER A 482 65.26 2.88 33.02
CA SER A 482 65.91 3.06 31.71
C SER A 482 64.95 3.03 30.50
N MET A 483 63.66 2.79 30.73
CA MET A 483 62.63 2.78 29.67
C MET A 483 61.95 4.14 29.55
N PRO A 484 61.52 4.54 28.33
CA PRO A 484 60.78 5.78 28.14
C PRO A 484 59.53 5.85 29.01
N ALA A 485 59.18 7.06 29.46
CA ALA A 485 58.05 7.35 30.36
C ALA A 485 58.06 6.54 31.68
N GLY A 486 59.20 5.97 32.07
CA GLY A 486 59.30 5.05 33.21
C GLY A 486 58.50 3.76 33.01
N GLY A 487 58.17 3.41 31.76
CA GLY A 487 57.29 2.30 31.44
C GLY A 487 58.00 0.95 31.28
N SER A 488 57.30 -0.04 30.74
CA SER A 488 57.82 -1.39 30.49
C SER A 488 58.16 -1.66 29.02
N GLY A 489 57.74 -0.79 28.09
CA GLY A 489 58.04 -0.85 26.67
C GLY A 489 59.12 0.12 26.20
N ARG A 490 59.60 -0.05 24.96
CA ARG A 490 60.72 0.71 24.37
C ARG A 490 60.27 1.87 23.49
N ALA A 491 58.97 1.99 23.20
CA ALA A 491 58.39 3.11 22.46
C ALA A 491 58.50 4.41 23.27
N GLY A 492 58.48 5.57 22.61
CA GLY A 492 58.68 6.88 23.27
C GLY A 492 57.68 7.20 24.40
N ASN A 493 56.50 6.59 24.36
CA ASN A 493 55.44 6.69 25.37
C ASN A 493 55.50 5.59 26.45
N GLY A 494 56.52 4.73 26.46
CA GLY A 494 56.66 3.62 27.42
C GLY A 494 55.80 2.39 27.14
N ASN A 495 55.04 2.37 26.03
CA ASN A 495 54.15 1.27 25.65
C ASN A 495 54.88 0.18 24.82
N PHE A 496 54.26 -0.99 24.71
CA PHE A 496 54.64 -2.07 23.81
C PHE A 496 53.39 -2.69 23.16
N VAL A 497 53.59 -3.47 22.10
CA VAL A 497 52.55 -4.31 21.51
C VAL A 497 53.12 -5.71 21.32
N LEU A 498 52.61 -6.67 22.11
CA LEU A 498 52.92 -8.09 21.93
C LEU A 498 51.92 -8.69 20.94
N SER A 499 52.33 -8.86 19.69
CA SER A 499 51.48 -9.36 18.61
C SER A 499 51.19 -10.85 18.74
N GLU A 500 52.19 -11.66 19.10
CA GLU A 500 51.98 -13.10 19.33
C GLU A 500 52.89 -13.61 20.46
N PHE A 501 52.32 -14.46 21.32
CA PHE A 501 52.98 -15.25 22.35
C PHE A 501 52.86 -16.73 21.98
N SER A 502 53.99 -17.37 21.65
CA SER A 502 54.01 -18.80 21.35
C SER A 502 55.11 -19.51 22.12
N ALA A 503 54.92 -20.80 22.35
CA ALA A 503 55.91 -21.63 23.02
C ALA A 503 55.95 -23.03 22.39
N ILE A 504 57.16 -23.57 22.24
CA ILE A 504 57.40 -24.94 21.76
C ILE A 504 58.26 -25.71 22.76
N THR A 505 58.02 -27.00 22.93
CA THR A 505 58.86 -27.89 23.74
C THR A 505 60.12 -28.31 22.97
N SER A 506 61.10 -28.91 23.66
CA SER A 506 62.38 -29.33 23.08
C SER A 506 62.27 -30.37 21.94
N ASP A 507 61.16 -31.10 21.86
CA ASP A 507 60.79 -32.01 20.75
C ASP A 507 60.04 -31.31 19.61
N LYS A 508 59.98 -29.96 19.63
CA LYS A 508 59.30 -29.07 18.67
C LYS A 508 57.77 -29.20 18.66
N LYS A 509 57.14 -29.75 19.70
CA LYS A 509 55.67 -29.73 19.83
C LYS A 509 55.21 -28.33 20.28
N ALA A 510 54.23 -27.77 19.58
CA ALA A 510 53.65 -26.47 19.93
C ALA A 510 52.74 -26.59 21.16
N ILE A 511 52.87 -25.64 22.09
CA ILE A 511 51.99 -25.51 23.25
C ILE A 511 50.77 -24.69 22.82
N ALA A 512 49.61 -25.34 22.76
CA ALA A 512 48.36 -24.66 22.46
C ALA A 512 47.85 -23.91 23.69
N PHE A 513 47.46 -22.65 23.53
CA PHE A 513 46.79 -21.84 24.55
C PHE A 513 45.28 -21.79 24.26
N MET A 514 44.47 -21.85 25.30
CA MET A 514 43.00 -21.83 25.17
C MET A 514 42.39 -20.48 25.56
N ASP A 515 43.13 -19.64 26.28
CA ASP A 515 42.61 -18.37 26.82
C ASP A 515 43.76 -17.43 27.22
N GLY A 516 43.53 -16.12 27.11
CA GLY A 516 44.46 -15.04 27.46
C GLY A 516 43.76 -13.96 28.28
N SER A 517 44.44 -13.40 29.28
CA SER A 517 43.91 -12.28 30.08
C SER A 517 45.04 -11.41 30.61
N ALA A 518 44.81 -10.11 30.81
CA ALA A 518 45.80 -9.22 31.42
C ALA A 518 45.23 -8.41 32.59
N THR A 519 46.13 -7.87 33.42
CA THR A 519 45.78 -6.90 34.48
C THR A 519 45.26 -5.58 33.90
N PHE A 520 45.69 -5.25 32.68
CA PHE A 520 45.19 -4.13 31.93
C PHE A 520 45.25 -4.45 30.43
N GLU A 521 44.19 -4.06 29.71
CA GLU A 521 44.05 -4.19 28.26
C GLU A 521 43.63 -2.83 27.70
N GLN A 522 44.40 -2.30 26.75
CA GLN A 522 44.13 -1.00 26.15
C GLN A 522 42.76 -1.00 25.43
N VAL A 523 41.99 0.08 25.57
CA VAL A 523 40.70 0.26 24.88
C VAL A 523 40.73 1.55 24.06
N LEU A 524 40.32 1.50 22.79
CA LEU A 524 40.18 2.69 21.96
C LEU A 524 38.73 3.21 22.00
N ALA A 525 38.57 4.54 21.98
CA ALA A 525 37.26 5.17 21.90
C ALA A 525 36.56 4.81 20.57
N GLY A 526 35.32 4.32 20.64
CA GLY A 526 34.52 3.97 19.46
C GLY A 526 34.71 2.54 18.93
N GLU A 527 35.37 1.66 19.67
CA GLU A 527 35.59 0.26 19.26
C GLU A 527 34.31 -0.59 19.38
N THR A 528 33.75 -1.01 18.24
CA THR A 528 32.51 -1.80 18.14
C THR A 528 32.73 -3.31 18.03
N ASN A 529 34.00 -3.76 17.97
CA ASN A 529 34.33 -5.17 17.87
C ASN A 529 34.19 -5.86 19.25
N PRO A 530 33.39 -6.93 19.38
CA PRO A 530 33.22 -7.63 20.66
C PRO A 530 34.51 -8.28 21.20
N TYR A 531 35.54 -8.49 20.36
CA TYR A 531 36.78 -9.17 20.74
C TYR A 531 37.93 -8.23 21.15
N LYS A 532 37.80 -6.90 20.96
CA LYS A 532 38.78 -5.83 21.29
C LYS A 532 40.22 -6.06 20.76
N LYS A 533 40.73 -5.18 19.90
CA LYS A 533 42.02 -5.34 19.19
C LYS A 533 43.26 -5.49 20.09
N TRP A 534 43.23 -4.96 21.32
CA TRP A 534 44.41 -4.80 22.18
C TRP A 534 44.42 -5.68 23.44
N THR A 535 43.87 -6.89 23.35
CA THR A 535 43.72 -7.82 24.49
C THR A 535 44.83 -8.86 24.56
N ALA A 536 45.00 -9.50 25.71
CA ALA A 536 45.90 -10.65 25.84
C ALA A 536 45.44 -11.85 24.99
N ALA A 537 44.13 -12.02 24.79
CA ALA A 537 43.61 -13.08 23.92
C ALA A 537 44.02 -12.89 22.46
N SER A 538 44.14 -11.65 21.99
CA SER A 538 44.64 -11.33 20.64
C SER A 538 46.12 -11.67 20.44
N ALA A 539 46.89 -11.92 21.51
CA ALA A 539 48.29 -12.33 21.42
C ALA A 539 48.48 -13.85 21.30
N ILE A 540 47.41 -14.64 21.19
CA ILE A 540 47.47 -16.11 21.03
C ILE A 540 46.49 -16.62 19.96
N ASP A 541 46.06 -15.75 19.05
CA ASP A 541 45.07 -16.07 18.00
C ASP A 541 45.71 -16.69 16.74
N GLY A 542 47.04 -16.83 16.71
CA GLY A 542 47.80 -17.34 15.58
C GLY A 542 48.03 -16.32 14.46
N ASN A 543 47.62 -15.06 14.63
CA ASN A 543 47.82 -13.98 13.68
C ASN A 543 49.18 -13.27 13.89
N THR A 544 50.25 -14.00 13.58
CA THR A 544 51.64 -13.51 13.67
C THR A 544 51.96 -12.26 12.82
N LYS A 545 51.09 -11.80 11.90
CA LYS A 545 51.40 -10.67 10.99
C LYS A 545 50.77 -9.32 11.39
N GLY A 546 49.97 -9.26 12.45
CA GLY A 546 49.18 -8.06 12.78
C GLY A 546 50.01 -6.85 13.22
N ASP A 547 49.96 -5.76 12.46
CA ASP A 547 50.38 -4.43 12.90
C ASP A 547 49.28 -3.70 13.70
N GLU A 548 48.05 -4.26 13.78
CA GLU A 548 46.90 -3.69 14.49
C GLU A 548 46.36 -4.54 15.65
N TRP A 549 46.99 -5.67 16.00
CA TRP A 549 46.48 -6.64 16.97
C TRP A 549 47.58 -7.12 17.92
N GLY A 550 47.21 -7.37 19.18
CA GLY A 550 48.11 -7.88 20.21
C GLY A 550 47.83 -7.30 21.60
N TRP A 551 48.64 -7.62 22.59
CA TRP A 551 48.48 -7.05 23.94
C TRP A 551 49.23 -5.72 24.09
N ALA A 552 48.53 -4.66 24.53
CA ALA A 552 49.08 -3.33 24.77
C ALA A 552 48.52 -2.70 26.06
N ILE A 553 49.26 -1.76 26.66
CA ILE A 553 49.00 -1.29 28.03
C ILE A 553 48.81 0.22 28.19
N LEU A 554 48.64 0.99 27.12
CA LEU A 554 48.41 2.44 27.23
C LEU A 554 47.01 2.73 27.82
N PRO A 555 46.85 3.67 28.78
CA PRO A 555 47.85 4.60 29.32
C PRO A 555 48.62 4.11 30.56
N GLU A 556 48.39 2.89 31.03
CA GLU A 556 48.93 2.34 32.29
C GLU A 556 50.38 1.82 32.18
N VAL A 557 51.22 2.55 31.44
CA VAL A 557 52.60 2.15 31.09
C VAL A 557 53.56 2.14 32.27
N ALA A 558 53.36 3.02 33.26
CA ALA A 558 54.25 3.22 34.41
C ALA A 558 53.93 2.30 35.61
N LYS A 559 53.02 1.32 35.44
CA LYS A 559 52.69 0.31 36.47
C LYS A 559 53.12 -1.07 35.99
N PRO A 560 53.50 -1.99 36.90
CA PRO A 560 53.66 -3.39 36.55
C PRO A 560 52.36 -3.94 35.97
N GLN A 561 52.43 -4.51 34.78
CA GLN A 561 51.30 -5.17 34.13
C GLN A 561 51.68 -6.60 33.81
N HIS A 562 50.71 -7.50 33.75
CA HIS A 562 50.98 -8.86 33.30
C HIS A 562 49.83 -9.46 32.51
N ALA A 563 50.19 -10.31 31.55
CA ALA A 563 49.28 -11.17 30.83
C ALA A 563 49.48 -12.63 31.25
N VAL A 564 48.39 -13.36 31.40
CA VAL A 564 48.34 -14.79 31.71
C VAL A 564 47.74 -15.52 30.52
N PHE A 565 48.44 -16.53 30.04
CA PHE A 565 48.05 -17.41 28.93
C PHE A 565 47.82 -18.82 29.47
N GLN A 566 46.56 -19.26 29.43
CA GLN A 566 46.16 -20.58 29.90
C GLN A 566 46.42 -21.63 28.84
N MET A 567 47.19 -22.67 29.18
CA MET A 567 47.50 -23.76 28.27
C MET A 567 46.30 -24.70 28.10
N LYS A 568 46.11 -25.21 26.89
CA LYS A 568 45.04 -26.16 26.55
C LYS A 568 45.23 -27.51 27.23
N GLU A 569 46.47 -28.00 27.22
CA GLU A 569 46.92 -29.22 27.89
C GLU A 569 47.89 -28.86 29.00
N ASN A 570 48.09 -29.77 29.97
CA ASN A 570 49.06 -29.55 31.03
C ASN A 570 50.48 -29.80 30.50
N LEU A 571 51.44 -28.99 30.94
CA LEU A 571 52.84 -29.08 30.53
C LEU A 571 53.70 -29.73 31.62
N ALA A 572 54.39 -30.82 31.29
CA ALA A 572 55.30 -31.50 32.22
C ALA A 572 56.63 -30.74 32.38
N GLY A 573 57.07 -30.62 33.64
CA GLY A 573 58.13 -29.72 34.11
C GLY A 573 59.57 -30.22 34.04
N ASP A 574 59.89 -31.18 33.21
CA ASP A 574 61.27 -31.69 33.02
C ASP A 574 61.83 -31.42 31.62
N SER A 575 61.05 -30.70 30.79
CA SER A 575 61.40 -30.31 29.44
C SER A 575 62.01 -28.90 29.37
N SER A 576 62.77 -28.63 28.29
CA SER A 576 63.12 -27.26 27.91
C SER A 576 62.06 -26.72 26.96
N VAL A 577 61.70 -25.45 27.11
CA VAL A 577 60.78 -24.74 26.21
C VAL A 577 61.47 -23.55 25.56
N VAL A 578 61.10 -23.29 24.32
CA VAL A 578 61.47 -22.08 23.60
C VAL A 578 60.23 -21.21 23.51
N ILE A 579 60.25 -20.07 24.20
CA ILE A 579 59.18 -19.06 24.13
C ILE A 579 59.54 -18.03 23.07
N THR A 580 58.60 -17.72 22.18
CA THR A 580 58.75 -16.71 21.14
C THR A 580 57.73 -15.59 21.35
N LEU A 581 58.23 -14.36 21.39
CA LEU A 581 57.47 -13.12 21.55
C LEU A 581 57.59 -12.31 20.26
N ASP A 582 56.57 -12.35 19.42
CA ASP A 582 56.52 -11.57 18.18
C ASP A 582 55.89 -10.21 18.42
N GLN A 583 56.55 -9.15 17.96
CA GLN A 583 56.18 -7.77 18.21
C GLN A 583 56.22 -7.02 16.89
N ASN A 584 55.10 -7.06 16.16
CA ASN A 584 55.03 -6.72 14.74
C ASN A 584 54.34 -5.39 14.45
N HIS A 585 54.01 -4.61 15.48
CA HIS A 585 53.49 -3.25 15.37
C HIS A 585 54.55 -2.29 14.80
N GLY A 586 54.46 -2.02 13.50
CA GLY A 586 55.56 -1.46 12.70
C GLY A 586 55.87 0.04 12.85
N LYS A 587 55.37 0.73 13.88
CA LYS A 587 55.62 2.17 14.07
C LYS A 587 56.12 2.44 15.49
N GLY A 588 57.22 3.17 15.61
CA GLY A 588 57.66 3.78 16.87
C GLY A 588 58.27 2.83 17.89
N SER A 589 58.80 1.68 17.44
CA SER A 589 59.52 0.71 18.29
C SER A 589 58.74 0.21 19.51
N HIS A 590 57.46 -0.16 19.34
CA HIS A 590 56.58 -0.73 20.37
C HIS A 590 56.95 -2.17 20.75
N THR A 591 58.21 -2.37 21.14
CA THR A 591 58.75 -3.64 21.64
C THR A 591 58.90 -3.58 23.16
N LEU A 592 58.77 -4.72 23.82
CA LEU A 592 58.95 -4.95 25.25
C LEU A 592 60.36 -4.55 25.67
N GLY A 593 60.44 -3.78 26.74
CA GLY A 593 61.67 -3.20 27.25
C GLY A 593 62.19 -3.94 28.47
N SER A 594 61.34 -4.12 29.49
CA SER A 594 61.67 -4.90 30.68
C SER A 594 60.51 -5.83 31.00
N PHE A 595 60.80 -7.12 31.08
CA PHE A 595 59.77 -8.13 31.29
C PHE A 595 60.31 -9.40 31.94
N ARG A 596 59.42 -10.25 32.43
CA ARG A 596 59.74 -11.54 33.06
C ARG A 596 58.68 -12.56 32.71
N VAL A 597 59.05 -13.84 32.70
CA VAL A 597 58.11 -14.94 32.46
C VAL A 597 57.99 -15.80 33.72
N SER A 598 56.78 -16.26 34.04
CA SER A 598 56.49 -17.17 35.15
C SER A 598 55.54 -18.28 34.70
N ILE A 599 55.42 -19.34 35.49
CA ILE A 599 54.54 -20.48 35.25
C ILE A 599 53.81 -20.89 36.53
N THR A 600 52.64 -21.52 36.42
CA THR A 600 51.86 -21.99 37.58
C THR A 600 51.26 -23.37 37.34
N ASP A 601 51.07 -24.11 38.42
CA ASP A 601 50.35 -25.39 38.50
C ASP A 601 48.91 -25.20 39.05
N ALA A 602 48.46 -23.96 39.20
CA ALA A 602 47.12 -23.66 39.71
C ALA A 602 46.02 -24.27 38.86
N MET A 603 44.92 -24.64 39.51
CA MET A 603 43.76 -25.19 38.84
C MET A 603 43.14 -24.17 37.88
N ARG A 604 42.74 -24.60 36.67
CA ARG A 604 42.04 -23.74 35.70
C ARG A 604 40.65 -23.35 36.26
N PRO A 605 40.12 -22.14 35.98
CA PRO A 605 40.70 -21.12 35.10
C PRO A 605 41.75 -20.23 35.79
N VAL A 606 42.91 -20.04 35.15
CA VAL A 606 43.96 -19.14 35.62
C VAL A 606 43.89 -17.83 34.83
N LYS A 607 43.60 -16.71 35.52
CA LYS A 607 43.45 -15.37 34.94
C LYS A 607 44.38 -14.37 35.62
N ALA A 608 44.74 -13.30 34.91
CA ALA A 608 45.67 -12.28 35.41
C ALA A 608 45.23 -11.59 36.72
N GLY A 609 43.92 -11.51 36.99
CA GLY A 609 43.37 -10.95 38.24
C GLY A 609 43.39 -11.86 39.48
N GLY A 610 44.05 -13.03 39.45
CA GLY A 610 44.17 -13.90 40.63
C GLY A 610 43.05 -14.93 40.82
N GLY A 611 42.42 -15.39 39.74
CA GLY A 611 41.33 -16.37 39.77
C GLY A 611 39.97 -15.70 39.60
N THR A 612 39.35 -15.91 38.43
CA THR A 612 38.04 -15.40 37.98
C THR A 612 37.88 -13.86 37.94
N SER A 613 37.64 -13.28 36.76
CA SER A 613 37.20 -11.89 36.61
C SER A 613 35.74 -11.75 37.07
N LEU A 614 35.52 -11.79 38.38
CA LEU A 614 34.18 -11.61 38.95
C LEU A 614 33.88 -10.11 39.10
N PRO A 615 32.60 -9.70 38.97
CA PRO A 615 32.19 -8.34 39.28
C PRO A 615 32.64 -7.91 40.69
N ALA A 616 33.05 -6.65 40.84
CA ALA A 616 33.65 -6.15 42.09
C ALA A 616 32.73 -6.33 43.32
N ASP A 617 31.42 -6.26 43.13
CA ASP A 617 30.43 -6.47 44.18
C ASP A 617 30.23 -7.96 44.54
N VAL A 618 30.40 -8.86 43.57
CA VAL A 618 30.43 -10.32 43.80
C VAL A 618 31.71 -10.71 44.54
N LEU A 619 32.86 -10.14 44.16
CA LEU A 619 34.14 -10.31 44.87
C LEU A 619 34.05 -9.82 46.31
N ALA A 620 33.52 -8.61 46.53
CA ALA A 620 33.32 -8.06 47.87
C ALA A 620 32.40 -8.93 48.73
N SER A 621 31.39 -9.54 48.12
CA SER A 621 30.48 -10.47 48.81
C SER A 621 31.14 -11.82 49.13
N LEU A 622 31.99 -12.33 48.23
CA LEU A 622 32.74 -13.58 48.41
C LEU A 622 33.83 -13.48 49.48
N ALA A 623 34.45 -12.30 49.61
CA ALA A 623 35.48 -12.01 50.63
C ALA A 623 34.95 -12.06 52.08
N ILE A 624 33.62 -11.99 52.26
CA ILE A 624 32.97 -12.15 53.56
C ILE A 624 32.75 -13.63 53.81
N GLU A 625 33.11 -14.10 55.01
CA GLU A 625 32.91 -15.48 55.46
C GLU A 625 31.44 -15.93 55.25
N PRO A 626 31.16 -17.12 54.68
CA PRO A 626 29.81 -17.54 54.30
C PRO A 626 28.75 -17.39 55.39
N ALA A 627 29.10 -17.65 56.66
CA ALA A 627 28.20 -17.54 57.81
C ALA A 627 27.84 -16.10 58.18
N LYS A 628 28.62 -15.10 57.74
CA LYS A 628 28.46 -13.67 58.06
C LYS A 628 27.82 -12.86 56.92
N ARG A 629 27.51 -13.51 55.79
CA ARG A 629 26.88 -12.85 54.63
C ARG A 629 25.40 -12.56 54.91
N ASN A 630 24.96 -11.35 54.60
CA ASN A 630 23.54 -10.99 54.62
C ASN A 630 22.80 -11.57 53.40
N GLU A 631 21.47 -11.53 53.42
CA GLU A 631 20.64 -12.11 52.35
C GLU A 631 20.90 -11.47 50.98
N GLN A 632 21.19 -10.16 50.93
CA GLN A 632 21.49 -9.47 49.68
C GLN A 632 22.81 -9.96 49.07
N GLN A 633 23.83 -10.21 49.89
CA GLN A 633 25.12 -10.75 49.47
C GLN A 633 24.98 -12.19 48.98
N LYS A 634 24.22 -13.04 49.70
CA LYS A 634 23.91 -14.41 49.27
C LYS A 634 23.19 -14.43 47.92
N LEU A 635 22.18 -13.57 47.76
CA LEU A 635 21.44 -13.45 46.51
C LEU A 635 22.33 -13.00 45.36
N LYS A 636 23.20 -12.00 45.56
CA LYS A 636 24.14 -11.53 44.52
C LYS A 636 25.07 -12.66 44.03
N ILE A 637 25.64 -13.41 44.95
CA ILE A 637 26.54 -14.54 44.62
C ILE A 637 25.75 -15.62 43.87
N ALA A 638 24.58 -16.00 44.35
CA ALA A 638 23.75 -17.03 43.72
C ALA A 638 23.27 -16.60 42.32
N THR A 639 22.87 -15.34 42.15
CA THR A 639 22.49 -14.76 40.85
C THR A 639 23.66 -14.78 39.88
N HIS A 640 24.85 -14.35 40.31
CA HIS A 640 26.03 -14.41 39.47
C HIS A 640 26.41 -15.85 39.10
N TYR A 641 26.45 -16.75 40.08
CA TYR A 641 26.77 -18.16 39.85
C TYR A 641 25.83 -18.81 38.84
N ARG A 642 24.52 -18.54 38.90
CA ARG A 642 23.53 -19.05 37.92
C ARG A 642 23.82 -18.63 36.48
N THR A 643 24.53 -17.51 36.25
CA THR A 643 24.93 -17.10 34.89
C THR A 643 26.05 -17.98 34.31
N ILE A 644 26.85 -18.61 35.17
CA ILE A 644 28.02 -19.42 34.77
C ILE A 644 27.87 -20.91 35.12
N ALA A 645 26.86 -21.28 35.90
CA ALA A 645 26.65 -22.65 36.38
C ALA A 645 26.54 -23.63 35.20
N PRO A 646 27.39 -24.68 35.11
CA PRO A 646 27.37 -25.64 34.00
C PRO A 646 26.03 -26.35 33.86
N LYS A 647 25.36 -26.67 34.98
CA LYS A 647 24.06 -27.35 34.99
C LYS A 647 22.93 -26.52 34.36
N LEU A 648 23.07 -25.19 34.34
CA LEU A 648 22.13 -24.27 33.72
C LEU A 648 22.55 -23.88 32.28
N GLU A 649 23.67 -24.38 31.76
CA GLU A 649 24.16 -24.05 30.41
C GLU A 649 23.17 -24.44 29.31
N GLY A 650 22.57 -25.63 29.42
CA GLY A 650 21.54 -26.09 28.48
C GLY A 650 20.34 -25.14 28.45
N ALA A 651 19.80 -24.78 29.62
CA ALA A 651 18.68 -23.86 29.74
C ALA A 651 19.02 -22.44 29.24
N ARG A 652 20.22 -21.93 29.50
CA ARG A 652 20.67 -20.62 28.97
C ARG A 652 20.79 -20.62 27.44
N LYS A 653 21.40 -21.67 26.87
CA LYS A 653 21.50 -21.85 25.41
C LYS A 653 20.12 -21.92 24.77
N GLU A 654 19.22 -22.71 25.37
CA GLU A 654 17.85 -22.84 24.89
C GLU A 654 17.05 -21.54 25.01
N LEU A 655 17.22 -20.78 26.10
CA LEU A 655 16.61 -19.46 26.28
C LEU A 655 17.08 -18.50 25.19
N ALA A 656 18.38 -18.40 24.94
CA ALA A 656 18.94 -17.55 23.90
C ALA A 656 18.40 -17.92 22.51
N VAL A 657 18.38 -19.21 22.16
CA VAL A 657 17.81 -19.69 20.89
C VAL A 657 16.31 -19.36 20.79
N THR A 658 15.55 -19.57 21.87
CA THR A 658 14.10 -19.31 21.90
C THR A 658 13.80 -17.81 21.76
N GLN A 659 14.58 -16.95 22.42
CA GLN A 659 14.49 -15.49 22.30
C GLN A 659 14.84 -15.01 20.90
N THR A 660 15.89 -15.55 20.28
CA THR A 660 16.23 -15.25 18.88
C THR A 660 15.10 -15.65 17.96
N LYS A 661 14.58 -16.89 18.07
CA LYS A 661 13.43 -17.34 17.27
C LYS A 661 12.21 -16.43 17.43
N ARG A 662 11.87 -16.06 18.66
CA ARG A 662 10.75 -15.15 18.98
C ARG A 662 10.94 -13.79 18.32
N THR A 663 12.15 -13.25 18.39
CA THR A 663 12.52 -11.96 17.76
C THR A 663 12.49 -12.05 16.24
N ASP A 664 12.98 -13.15 15.66
CA ASP A 664 13.00 -13.35 14.20
C ASP A 664 11.58 -13.47 13.64
N ILE A 665 10.68 -14.14 14.36
CA ILE A 665 9.25 -14.21 14.01
C ILE A 665 8.61 -12.83 14.09
N GLU A 666 8.87 -12.06 15.16
CA GLU A 666 8.33 -10.71 15.31
C GLU A 666 8.79 -9.76 14.19
N LYS A 667 10.06 -9.86 13.78
CA LYS A 667 10.59 -9.10 12.63
C LYS A 667 9.93 -9.49 11.30
N SER A 668 9.35 -10.67 11.21
CA SER A 668 8.63 -11.15 10.00
C SER A 668 7.19 -10.66 9.93
N PHE A 669 6.68 -9.99 10.96
CA PHE A 669 5.31 -9.49 10.97
C PHE A 669 5.12 -8.42 9.88
N PRO A 670 4.08 -8.54 9.05
CA PRO A 670 3.60 -7.41 8.28
C PRO A 670 3.37 -6.21 9.19
N THR A 671 3.69 -5.03 8.69
CA THR A 671 3.35 -3.78 9.37
C THR A 671 2.51 -2.92 8.45
N THR A 672 1.68 -2.04 9.03
CA THR A 672 0.95 -1.05 8.26
C THR A 672 0.90 0.29 8.97
N LEU A 673 0.83 1.37 8.20
CA LEU A 673 0.56 2.70 8.75
C LEU A 673 -0.85 2.74 9.33
N VAL A 674 -0.96 3.32 10.52
CA VAL A 674 -2.22 3.44 11.24
C VAL A 674 -2.44 4.88 11.68
N THR A 675 -3.70 5.23 11.85
CA THR A 675 -4.07 6.52 12.43
C THR A 675 -4.03 6.42 13.95
N ILE A 676 -3.47 7.45 14.57
CA ILE A 676 -3.42 7.59 16.03
C ILE A 676 -3.87 9.00 16.38
N ALA A 677 -4.94 9.08 17.16
CA ALA A 677 -5.42 10.33 17.72
C ALA A 677 -4.45 10.92 18.76
N ARG A 678 -4.38 12.25 18.80
CA ARG A 678 -3.67 13.08 19.78
C ARG A 678 -4.54 14.30 20.09
N GLU A 679 -4.09 15.14 21.02
CA GLU A 679 -4.71 16.45 21.24
C GLU A 679 -4.76 17.25 19.91
N PRO A 680 -5.96 17.74 19.50
CA PRO A 680 -6.15 18.43 18.24
C PRO A 680 -5.29 19.69 18.12
N ARG A 681 -4.67 19.88 16.95
CA ARG A 681 -3.97 21.12 16.62
C ARG A 681 -4.98 22.27 16.43
N ILE A 682 -4.53 23.50 16.67
CA ILE A 682 -5.30 24.71 16.34
C ILE A 682 -5.34 24.86 14.83
N ILE A 683 -6.54 24.95 14.25
CA ILE A 683 -6.75 25.24 12.83
C ILE A 683 -7.22 26.69 12.69
N LYS A 684 -6.66 27.39 11.70
CA LYS A 684 -7.00 28.77 11.37
C LYS A 684 -7.38 28.88 9.91
N VAL A 685 -8.24 29.84 9.58
CA VAL A 685 -8.51 30.21 8.19
C VAL A 685 -7.25 30.83 7.57
N LEU A 686 -6.64 30.17 6.58
CA LEU A 686 -5.45 30.71 5.93
C LEU A 686 -5.84 31.62 4.76
N ALA A 687 -5.33 32.85 4.76
CA ALA A 687 -5.58 33.79 3.68
C ALA A 687 -4.99 33.24 2.36
N ARG A 688 -5.87 32.88 1.41
CA ARG A 688 -5.48 32.26 0.13
C ARG A 688 -4.61 31.01 0.28
N GLY A 689 -4.84 30.20 1.32
CA GLY A 689 -4.05 29.00 1.58
C GLY A 689 -2.61 29.27 2.07
N ASN A 690 -2.25 30.52 2.39
CA ASN A 690 -0.90 30.86 2.82
C ASN A 690 -0.61 30.35 4.24
N TRP A 691 0.07 29.20 4.34
CA TRP A 691 0.43 28.57 5.62
C TRP A 691 1.36 29.42 6.51
N MET A 692 2.04 30.42 5.94
CA MET A 692 2.89 31.35 6.69
C MET A 692 2.07 32.45 7.40
N ASP A 693 0.85 32.71 6.93
CA ASP A 693 -0.05 33.71 7.53
C ASP A 693 -0.87 33.09 8.66
N ASN A 694 -0.67 33.63 9.88
CA ASN A 694 -1.31 33.15 11.11
C ASN A 694 -2.36 34.10 11.67
N SER A 695 -2.68 35.15 10.92
CA SER A 695 -3.61 36.21 11.35
C SER A 695 -5.08 35.78 11.30
N GLY A 696 -5.39 34.69 10.60
CA GLY A 696 -6.76 34.20 10.44
C GLY A 696 -7.47 33.76 11.72
N GLU A 697 -8.80 33.74 11.64
CA GLU A 697 -9.70 33.27 12.70
C GLU A 697 -9.44 31.79 13.02
N VAL A 698 -9.46 31.43 14.31
CA VAL A 698 -9.44 30.04 14.76
C VAL A 698 -10.81 29.42 14.51
N VAL A 699 -10.84 28.24 13.90
CA VAL A 699 -12.08 27.51 13.61
C VAL A 699 -12.15 26.18 14.34
N THR A 700 -13.37 25.76 14.67
CA THR A 700 -13.68 24.45 15.24
C THR A 700 -14.26 23.52 14.17
N PRO A 701 -14.29 22.20 14.40
CA PRO A 701 -14.87 21.28 13.43
C PRO A 701 -16.33 21.62 13.11
N GLY A 702 -16.66 21.64 11.82
CA GLY A 702 -17.97 22.01 11.33
C GLY A 702 -18.20 21.57 9.90
N VAL A 703 -19.47 21.35 9.55
CA VAL A 703 -19.92 21.00 8.20
C VAL A 703 -20.52 22.22 7.50
N PRO A 704 -20.62 22.23 6.15
CA PRO A 704 -21.20 23.34 5.41
C PRO A 704 -22.61 23.68 5.90
N ALA A 705 -22.88 24.96 6.18
CA ALA A 705 -24.08 25.42 6.88
C ALA A 705 -25.38 25.27 6.06
N PHE A 706 -25.27 25.14 4.74
CA PHE A 706 -26.40 24.87 3.86
C PHE A 706 -26.81 23.38 3.83
N LEU A 707 -25.98 22.49 4.39
CA LEU A 707 -26.30 21.09 4.60
C LEU A 707 -26.82 20.87 6.03
N PRO A 708 -27.48 19.73 6.32
CA PRO A 708 -27.94 19.43 7.67
C PRO A 708 -26.81 19.48 8.70
N ALA A 709 -27.03 20.16 9.82
CA ALA A 709 -26.04 20.29 10.88
C ALA A 709 -25.80 18.97 11.62
N ILE A 710 -24.60 18.80 12.19
CA ILE A 710 -24.28 17.70 13.10
C ILE A 710 -24.93 17.97 14.47
N LYS A 711 -25.59 16.96 15.04
CA LYS A 711 -26.06 17.01 16.43
C LYS A 711 -24.84 16.93 17.36
N ASN A 712 -24.59 17.99 18.12
CA ASN A 712 -23.40 18.09 18.98
C ASN A 712 -23.59 17.42 20.36
N ASP A 713 -24.81 17.04 20.76
CA ASP A 713 -25.15 16.29 21.99
C ASP A 713 -24.40 16.75 23.26
N GLY A 714 -24.17 18.07 23.40
CA GLY A 714 -23.47 18.66 24.54
C GLY A 714 -21.94 18.49 24.55
N LYS A 715 -21.33 17.97 23.48
CA LYS A 715 -19.87 17.85 23.36
C LYS A 715 -19.22 19.23 23.27
N ALA A 716 -18.06 19.37 23.91
CA ALA A 716 -17.25 20.59 23.83
C ALA A 716 -16.65 20.80 22.42
N ARG A 717 -16.39 19.70 21.71
CA ARG A 717 -15.81 19.71 20.35
C ARG A 717 -16.22 18.42 19.61
N LEU A 718 -16.64 18.57 18.36
CA LEU A 718 -16.86 17.43 17.47
C LEU A 718 -15.52 16.77 17.08
N ASN A 719 -15.54 15.51 16.65
CA ASN A 719 -14.35 14.76 16.21
C ASN A 719 -14.60 13.99 14.91
N ARG A 720 -13.60 13.23 14.42
CA ARG A 720 -13.72 12.48 13.16
C ARG A 720 -14.87 11.46 13.16
N LEU A 721 -15.23 10.91 14.32
CA LEU A 721 -16.36 9.97 14.44
C LEU A 721 -17.69 10.68 14.15
N ASP A 722 -17.86 11.91 14.65
CA ASP A 722 -19.04 12.74 14.37
C ASP A 722 -19.15 13.06 12.87
N LEU A 723 -18.03 13.42 12.22
CA LEU A 723 -17.98 13.62 10.78
C LEU A 723 -18.36 12.35 10.02
N ALA A 724 -17.78 11.21 10.39
CA ALA A 724 -18.03 9.95 9.71
C ALA A 724 -19.50 9.52 9.81
N GLN A 725 -20.12 9.67 10.98
CA GLN A 725 -21.54 9.43 11.20
C GLN A 725 -22.43 10.39 10.41
N TRP A 726 -22.04 11.67 10.32
CA TRP A 726 -22.77 12.67 9.54
C TRP A 726 -22.75 12.36 8.04
N LEU A 727 -21.60 11.95 7.48
CA LEU A 727 -21.46 11.61 6.07
C LEU A 727 -22.46 10.53 5.64
N VAL A 728 -22.67 9.52 6.48
CA VAL A 728 -23.60 8.40 6.20
C VAL A 728 -24.93 8.51 6.94
N SER A 729 -25.26 9.71 7.44
CA SER A 729 -26.57 9.97 8.05
C SER A 729 -27.66 9.96 6.99
N ASN A 730 -28.89 9.62 7.40
CA ASN A 730 -30.04 9.68 6.50
C ASN A 730 -30.42 11.12 6.11
N ASP A 731 -29.96 12.12 6.88
CA ASP A 731 -30.23 13.52 6.59
C ASP A 731 -29.27 14.06 5.52
N ASN A 732 -28.04 13.54 5.43
CA ASN A 732 -27.08 13.95 4.41
C ASN A 732 -27.53 13.45 3.01
N PRO A 733 -27.83 14.37 2.07
CA PRO A 733 -28.39 14.00 0.77
C PRO A 733 -27.33 13.57 -0.26
N LEU A 734 -26.04 13.82 0.01
CA LEU A 734 -24.97 13.69 -0.98
C LEU A 734 -24.42 12.26 -1.04
N THR A 735 -23.98 11.72 0.08
CA THR A 735 -23.20 10.47 0.12
C THR A 735 -23.86 9.29 -0.56
N SER A 736 -25.15 9.09 -0.30
CA SER A 736 -25.92 8.00 -0.90
C SER A 736 -26.11 8.18 -2.41
N ARG A 737 -26.42 9.40 -2.87
CA ARG A 737 -26.52 9.73 -4.31
C ARG A 737 -25.20 9.55 -5.04
N VAL A 738 -24.11 10.04 -4.45
CA VAL A 738 -22.76 9.94 -5.02
C VAL A 738 -22.36 8.48 -5.20
N LEU A 739 -22.52 7.66 -4.16
CA LEU A 739 -22.17 6.24 -4.24
C LEU A 739 -23.05 5.51 -5.26
N VAL A 740 -24.38 5.71 -5.22
CA VAL A 740 -25.30 5.07 -6.18
C VAL A 740 -24.98 5.46 -7.62
N ASN A 741 -24.66 6.73 -7.88
CA ASN A 741 -24.29 7.19 -9.21
C ASN A 741 -22.97 6.57 -9.71
N ARG A 742 -22.01 6.32 -8.80
CA ARG A 742 -20.77 5.60 -9.11
C ARG A 742 -20.98 4.12 -9.32
N LEU A 743 -21.79 3.46 -8.50
CA LEU A 743 -22.19 2.07 -8.74
C LEU A 743 -22.87 1.95 -10.11
N TRP A 744 -23.78 2.87 -10.43
CA TRP A 744 -24.43 2.92 -11.74
C TRP A 744 -23.41 3.02 -12.89
N LYS A 745 -22.40 3.90 -12.77
CA LYS A 745 -21.29 4.01 -13.73
C LYS A 745 -20.58 2.67 -13.98
N LEU A 746 -20.33 1.88 -12.93
CA LEU A 746 -19.61 0.60 -13.07
C LEU A 746 -20.38 -0.39 -13.96
N PHE A 747 -21.70 -0.48 -13.80
CA PHE A 747 -22.53 -1.48 -14.50
C PHE A 747 -23.10 -1.01 -15.85
N TYR A 748 -23.34 0.30 -15.99
CA TYR A 748 -23.93 0.89 -17.21
C TYR A 748 -22.94 1.71 -18.05
N GLY A 749 -21.71 1.90 -17.57
CA GLY A 749 -20.61 2.57 -18.30
C GLY A 749 -20.59 4.10 -18.18
N GLN A 750 -21.67 4.70 -17.70
CA GLN A 750 -21.76 6.13 -17.39
C GLN A 750 -22.73 6.34 -16.22
N GLY A 751 -22.45 7.33 -15.35
CA GLY A 751 -23.40 7.70 -14.28
C GLY A 751 -24.66 8.37 -14.84
N LEU A 752 -25.76 8.31 -14.07
CA LEU A 752 -26.98 9.06 -14.34
C LEU A 752 -26.66 10.56 -14.38
N SER A 753 -25.92 11.05 -13.39
CA SER A 753 -25.12 12.27 -13.52
C SER A 753 -23.73 11.90 -14.04
N LYS A 754 -23.32 12.49 -15.16
CA LYS A 754 -22.09 12.07 -15.86
C LYS A 754 -20.81 12.41 -15.10
N LYS A 755 -20.76 13.58 -14.44
CA LYS A 755 -19.57 14.04 -13.72
C LYS A 755 -19.57 13.43 -12.32
N LEU A 756 -18.69 12.46 -12.09
CA LEU A 756 -18.65 11.68 -10.82
C LEU A 756 -17.88 12.38 -9.69
N GLU A 757 -17.15 13.43 -10.04
CA GLU A 757 -16.31 14.24 -9.13
C GLU A 757 -17.04 15.51 -8.64
N ASP A 758 -18.09 15.91 -9.35
CA ASP A 758 -18.88 17.10 -9.03
C ASP A 758 -20.35 16.87 -9.40
N ILE A 759 -21.19 16.69 -8.38
CA ILE A 759 -22.66 16.65 -8.50
C ILE A 759 -23.31 17.98 -8.09
N GLY A 760 -22.49 19.01 -7.80
CA GLY A 760 -22.91 20.38 -7.54
C GLY A 760 -23.18 21.14 -8.83
N SER A 761 -23.03 22.46 -8.77
CA SER A 761 -23.47 23.39 -9.82
C SER A 761 -22.63 23.32 -11.10
N GLN A 762 -21.39 22.84 -11.03
CA GLN A 762 -20.55 22.55 -12.20
C GLN A 762 -20.73 21.12 -12.72
N GLY A 763 -21.49 20.31 -11.99
CA GLY A 763 -21.91 18.96 -12.37
C GLY A 763 -22.87 18.91 -13.55
N GLU A 764 -23.30 17.70 -13.90
CA GLU A 764 -24.42 17.49 -14.81
C GLU A 764 -25.65 17.09 -14.01
N TRP A 765 -26.82 17.59 -14.39
CA TRP A 765 -28.08 17.08 -13.86
C TRP A 765 -28.25 15.60 -14.23
N PRO A 766 -28.82 14.75 -13.36
CA PRO A 766 -29.05 13.35 -13.70
C PRO A 766 -29.99 13.24 -14.90
N SER A 767 -29.70 12.34 -15.84
CA SER A 767 -30.63 12.07 -16.96
C SER A 767 -31.96 11.48 -16.48
N HIS A 768 -31.94 10.77 -15.35
CA HIS A 768 -33.12 10.19 -14.69
C HIS A 768 -33.08 10.57 -13.19
N PRO A 769 -33.50 11.78 -12.80
CA PRO A 769 -33.38 12.25 -11.42
C PRO A 769 -34.22 11.42 -10.44
N GLU A 770 -35.45 11.06 -10.82
CA GLU A 770 -36.32 10.21 -10.00
C GLU A 770 -35.77 8.79 -9.85
N LEU A 771 -35.15 8.24 -10.90
CA LEU A 771 -34.48 6.94 -10.82
C LEU A 771 -33.29 6.98 -9.84
N LEU A 772 -32.48 8.04 -9.90
CA LEU A 772 -31.37 8.21 -8.97
C LEU A 772 -31.88 8.26 -7.52
N ASP A 773 -32.93 9.04 -7.27
CA ASP A 773 -33.54 9.16 -5.94
C ASP A 773 -34.24 7.87 -5.49
N PHE A 774 -34.84 7.09 -6.40
CA PHE A 774 -35.40 5.77 -6.13
C PHE A 774 -34.32 4.79 -5.66
N VAL A 775 -33.23 4.64 -6.43
CA VAL A 775 -32.15 3.70 -6.08
C VAL A 775 -31.42 4.17 -4.82
N THR A 776 -31.26 5.48 -4.63
CA THR A 776 -30.71 6.08 -3.42
C THR A 776 -31.58 5.78 -2.20
N SER A 777 -32.89 5.92 -2.31
CA SER A 777 -33.83 5.58 -1.23
C SER A 777 -33.79 4.08 -0.95
N TYR A 778 -33.79 3.24 -1.99
CA TYR A 778 -33.66 1.78 -1.86
C TYR A 778 -32.38 1.40 -1.10
N PHE A 779 -31.25 2.02 -1.43
CA PHE A 779 -29.98 1.75 -0.76
C PHE A 779 -30.03 2.07 0.74
N LYS A 780 -30.59 3.24 1.10
CA LYS A 780 -30.75 3.65 2.51
C LYS A 780 -31.75 2.77 3.27
N ASP A 781 -32.90 2.48 2.67
CA ASP A 781 -33.97 1.64 3.24
C ASP A 781 -33.48 0.20 3.50
N ASN A 782 -32.48 -0.26 2.74
CA ASN A 782 -31.86 -1.57 2.90
C ASN A 782 -30.55 -1.52 3.70
N ASN A 783 -30.47 -0.64 4.69
CA ASN A 783 -29.34 -0.53 5.61
C ASN A 783 -27.98 -0.35 4.89
N TRP A 784 -27.96 0.43 3.82
CA TRP A 784 -26.75 0.73 3.06
C TRP A 784 -26.04 -0.53 2.53
N ASP A 785 -26.82 -1.53 2.12
CA ASP A 785 -26.36 -2.79 1.55
C ASP A 785 -25.96 -2.63 0.07
N ILE A 786 -24.66 -2.79 -0.21
CA ILE A 786 -24.09 -2.61 -1.54
C ILE A 786 -24.46 -3.78 -2.46
N LYS A 787 -24.29 -5.03 -2.02
CA LYS A 787 -24.60 -6.21 -2.86
C LYS A 787 -26.07 -6.24 -3.26
N LYS A 788 -26.98 -5.89 -2.36
CA LYS A 788 -28.42 -5.85 -2.65
C LYS A 788 -28.79 -4.74 -3.64
N THR A 789 -28.10 -3.60 -3.57
CA THR A 789 -28.27 -2.50 -4.53
C THR A 789 -27.71 -2.87 -5.91
N ILE A 790 -26.56 -3.53 -5.96
CA ILE A 790 -26.00 -4.06 -7.22
C ILE A 790 -26.90 -5.12 -7.82
N LYS A 791 -27.42 -6.06 -7.00
CA LYS A 791 -28.39 -7.07 -7.44
C LYS A 791 -29.61 -6.40 -8.09
N LEU A 792 -30.17 -5.34 -7.48
CA LEU A 792 -31.26 -4.57 -8.08
C LEU A 792 -30.90 -4.02 -9.47
N MET A 793 -29.71 -3.45 -9.64
CA MET A 793 -29.23 -2.91 -10.91
C MET A 793 -29.07 -4.01 -11.98
N VAL A 794 -28.31 -5.07 -11.69
CA VAL A 794 -28.00 -6.10 -12.69
C VAL A 794 -29.20 -7.00 -13.02
N MET A 795 -30.20 -7.08 -12.12
CA MET A 795 -31.46 -7.79 -12.39
C MET A 795 -32.45 -6.99 -13.26
N SER A 796 -32.17 -5.72 -13.56
CA SER A 796 -33.05 -4.88 -14.39
C SER A 796 -33.07 -5.35 -15.86
N GLY A 797 -34.20 -5.17 -16.53
CA GLY A 797 -34.31 -5.32 -17.98
C GLY A 797 -33.33 -4.40 -18.70
N ALA A 798 -33.16 -3.18 -18.20
CA ALA A 798 -32.21 -2.22 -18.74
C ALA A 798 -30.77 -2.72 -18.76
N TYR A 799 -30.32 -3.41 -17.70
CA TYR A 799 -28.98 -3.99 -17.65
C TYR A 799 -28.81 -5.15 -18.65
N ARG A 800 -29.87 -5.94 -18.85
CA ARG A 800 -29.88 -7.15 -19.68
C ARG A 800 -29.99 -6.88 -21.19
N GLN A 801 -30.22 -5.65 -21.60
CA GLN A 801 -30.29 -5.27 -23.02
C GLN A 801 -29.04 -5.69 -23.82
N ALA A 802 -29.25 -5.93 -25.11
CA ALA A 802 -28.19 -6.02 -26.11
C ALA A 802 -27.49 -4.66 -26.27
N SER A 803 -26.19 -4.69 -26.55
CA SER A 803 -25.39 -3.47 -26.70
C SER A 803 -25.35 -2.93 -28.12
N VAL A 804 -25.87 -3.68 -29.10
CA VAL A 804 -25.94 -3.28 -30.50
C VAL A 804 -27.18 -2.40 -30.70
N PRO A 805 -27.02 -1.10 -31.05
CA PRO A 805 -28.16 -0.22 -31.32
C PRO A 805 -28.81 -0.53 -32.67
N SER A 806 -30.09 -0.18 -32.82
CA SER A 806 -30.66 0.12 -34.14
C SER A 806 -30.13 1.46 -34.65
N SER A 807 -30.21 1.70 -35.96
CA SER A 807 -29.79 2.99 -36.56
C SER A 807 -30.50 4.18 -35.93
N GLU A 808 -31.80 4.04 -35.60
CA GLU A 808 -32.58 5.08 -34.93
C GLU A 808 -32.03 5.44 -33.54
N ILE A 809 -31.72 4.43 -32.72
CA ILE A 809 -31.18 4.68 -31.38
C ILE A 809 -29.77 5.29 -31.50
N GLN A 810 -28.96 4.84 -32.46
CA GLN A 810 -27.62 5.37 -32.66
C GLN A 810 -27.63 6.85 -33.09
N GLU A 811 -28.60 7.26 -33.89
CA GLU A 811 -28.74 8.65 -34.36
C GLU A 811 -29.30 9.58 -33.27
N LYS A 812 -30.37 9.15 -32.58
CA LYS A 812 -31.04 9.96 -31.54
C LYS A 812 -30.30 9.99 -30.21
N ASP A 813 -29.64 8.89 -29.84
CA ASP A 813 -28.90 8.74 -28.58
C ASP A 813 -27.56 8.01 -28.78
N PRO A 814 -26.59 8.68 -29.42
CA PRO A 814 -25.28 8.09 -29.69
C PRO A 814 -24.51 7.73 -28.41
N TYR A 815 -24.77 8.45 -27.32
CA TYR A 815 -24.08 8.26 -26.03
C TYR A 815 -24.83 7.35 -25.04
N ASN A 816 -25.98 6.81 -25.43
CA ASN A 816 -26.82 5.95 -24.60
C ASN A 816 -27.26 6.62 -23.27
N ARG A 817 -27.55 7.93 -23.28
CA ARG A 817 -27.99 8.68 -22.08
C ARG A 817 -29.38 8.28 -21.61
N TRP A 818 -30.24 7.84 -22.53
CA TRP A 818 -31.61 7.37 -22.24
C TRP A 818 -31.70 5.87 -22.00
N LEU A 819 -30.58 5.15 -22.07
CA LEU A 819 -30.46 3.73 -21.70
C LEU A 819 -31.36 2.81 -22.56
N ALA A 820 -31.51 3.16 -23.83
CA ALA A 820 -32.22 2.35 -24.83
C ALA A 820 -31.45 1.08 -25.24
N ARG A 821 -30.22 0.90 -24.75
CA ARG A 821 -29.39 -0.29 -24.94
C ARG A 821 -28.44 -0.44 -23.76
N GLN A 822 -27.70 -1.54 -23.70
CA GLN A 822 -26.55 -1.63 -22.79
C GLN A 822 -25.30 -1.01 -23.42
N SER A 823 -24.41 -0.46 -22.61
CA SER A 823 -23.15 0.15 -23.07
C SER A 823 -22.07 -0.89 -23.33
N ARG A 824 -21.28 -0.68 -24.38
CA ARG A 824 -20.06 -1.45 -24.67
C ARG A 824 -18.84 -0.63 -24.28
N PHE A 825 -17.99 -1.16 -23.39
CA PHE A 825 -16.75 -0.50 -23.00
C PHE A 825 -15.66 -1.52 -22.61
N ARG A 826 -14.41 -1.10 -22.75
CA ARG A 826 -13.20 -1.84 -22.36
C ARG A 826 -13.18 -2.07 -20.84
N ILE A 827 -12.73 -3.23 -20.41
CA ILE A 827 -12.48 -3.51 -18.98
C ILE A 827 -11.29 -2.69 -18.46
N ASP A 828 -11.29 -2.41 -17.16
CA ASP A 828 -10.24 -1.60 -16.53
C ASP A 828 -8.87 -2.31 -16.59
N ALA A 829 -7.77 -1.55 -16.49
CA ALA A 829 -6.41 -2.01 -16.76
C ALA A 829 -6.00 -3.30 -16.02
N GLU A 830 -6.38 -3.42 -14.76
CA GLU A 830 -6.11 -4.59 -13.91
C GLU A 830 -6.72 -5.86 -14.50
N PHE A 831 -7.94 -5.75 -15.03
CA PHE A 831 -8.69 -6.89 -15.57
C PHE A 831 -8.23 -7.30 -16.97
N ILE A 832 -7.57 -6.40 -17.72
CA ILE A 832 -6.92 -6.76 -18.99
C ILE A 832 -5.89 -7.87 -18.73
N ARG A 833 -5.06 -7.67 -17.69
CA ARG A 833 -4.09 -8.67 -17.24
C ARG A 833 -4.75 -9.94 -16.74
N ASP A 834 -5.72 -9.80 -15.85
CA ASP A 834 -6.42 -10.95 -15.29
C ASP A 834 -7.06 -11.83 -16.37
N ASN A 835 -7.55 -11.21 -17.43
CA ASN A 835 -8.23 -11.90 -18.51
C ASN A 835 -7.30 -12.86 -19.28
N TYR A 836 -6.14 -12.40 -19.77
CA TYR A 836 -5.22 -13.31 -20.48
C TYR A 836 -4.59 -14.35 -19.56
N LEU A 837 -4.37 -14.03 -18.27
CA LEU A 837 -3.90 -15.00 -17.27
C LEU A 837 -4.96 -16.07 -16.98
N SER A 838 -6.24 -15.70 -16.92
CA SER A 838 -7.35 -16.62 -16.70
C SER A 838 -7.61 -17.52 -17.91
N ILE A 839 -7.55 -16.96 -19.12
CA ILE A 839 -7.73 -17.72 -20.37
C ILE A 839 -6.62 -18.78 -20.51
N SER A 840 -5.36 -18.39 -20.32
CA SER A 840 -4.18 -19.28 -20.38
C SER A 840 -4.11 -20.28 -19.22
N GLY A 841 -4.71 -19.97 -18.07
CA GLY A 841 -4.64 -20.80 -16.86
C GLY A 841 -3.43 -20.51 -15.99
N LEU A 842 -2.77 -19.36 -16.18
CA LEU A 842 -1.66 -18.89 -15.34
C LEU A 842 -2.14 -18.16 -14.08
N VAL A 843 -3.36 -17.62 -14.07
CA VAL A 843 -3.85 -16.77 -12.97
C VAL A 843 -3.74 -17.46 -11.61
N VAL A 844 -3.24 -16.72 -10.62
CA VAL A 844 -3.17 -17.15 -9.22
C VAL A 844 -4.26 -16.44 -8.42
N ASP A 845 -5.24 -17.21 -7.92
CA ASP A 845 -6.42 -16.71 -7.19
C ASP A 845 -6.17 -16.38 -5.71
N LYS A 846 -4.90 -16.25 -5.31
CA LYS A 846 -4.53 -15.90 -3.93
C LYS A 846 -4.98 -14.48 -3.59
N GLN A 847 -5.92 -14.38 -2.65
CA GLN A 847 -6.40 -13.10 -2.14
C GLN A 847 -5.50 -12.52 -1.05
N GLY A 848 -5.33 -11.19 -1.07
CA GLY A 848 -4.61 -10.43 -0.06
C GLY A 848 -3.10 -10.65 0.00
N GLY A 849 -2.43 -10.10 1.00
CA GLY A 849 -0.97 -10.11 1.16
C GLY A 849 -0.26 -8.99 0.40
N PRO A 850 1.07 -8.92 0.44
CA PRO A 850 1.84 -7.84 -0.19
C PRO A 850 1.57 -7.70 -1.69
N SER A 851 1.69 -6.47 -2.19
CA SER A 851 1.75 -6.21 -3.63
C SER A 851 2.97 -6.88 -4.27
N VAL A 852 2.85 -7.22 -5.55
CA VAL A 852 3.84 -7.95 -6.32
C VAL A 852 4.32 -7.16 -7.52
N LYS A 853 5.51 -7.51 -8.02
CA LYS A 853 6.16 -6.88 -9.16
C LYS A 853 6.21 -7.86 -10.34
N PRO A 854 5.19 -7.85 -11.23
CA PRO A 854 5.21 -8.64 -12.47
C PRO A 854 6.24 -8.10 -13.49
N PHE A 855 6.26 -8.62 -14.71
CA PHE A 855 7.17 -8.14 -15.77
C PHE A 855 7.00 -6.64 -16.04
N GLN A 856 8.11 -5.90 -16.09
CA GLN A 856 8.18 -4.50 -16.51
C GLN A 856 9.35 -4.32 -17.50
N PRO A 857 9.23 -3.45 -18.52
CA PRO A 857 10.34 -3.08 -19.39
C PRO A 857 11.59 -2.63 -18.59
N PRO A 858 12.80 -3.14 -18.93
CA PRO A 858 14.04 -2.71 -18.31
C PRO A 858 14.25 -1.19 -18.42
N GLY A 859 14.80 -0.56 -17.38
CA GLY A 859 15.15 0.86 -17.37
C GLY A 859 13.98 1.83 -17.18
N TYR A 860 12.73 1.36 -17.04
CA TYR A 860 11.57 2.24 -16.84
C TYR A 860 11.68 3.14 -15.60
N TRP A 861 12.31 2.65 -14.53
CA TRP A 861 12.58 3.40 -13.30
C TRP A 861 13.91 4.17 -13.28
N SER A 862 14.64 4.26 -14.40
CA SER A 862 15.95 4.93 -14.46
C SER A 862 15.94 6.42 -14.08
N TYR A 863 14.77 7.07 -14.11
CA TYR A 863 14.60 8.46 -13.72
C TYR A 863 14.38 8.68 -12.20
N LEU A 864 14.14 7.62 -11.43
CA LEU A 864 14.05 7.70 -9.97
C LEU A 864 15.46 7.82 -9.38
N ASN A 865 15.80 8.95 -8.76
CA ASN A 865 17.16 9.25 -8.30
C ASN A 865 17.32 9.36 -6.78
N PHE A 866 16.23 9.41 -6.00
CA PHE A 866 16.27 9.70 -4.57
C PHE A 866 15.47 8.69 -3.71
N PRO A 867 15.93 7.43 -3.56
CA PRO A 867 17.15 6.85 -4.13
C PRO A 867 16.93 6.22 -5.50
N THR A 868 18.04 5.93 -6.20
CA THR A 868 18.04 5.09 -7.39
C THR A 868 17.47 3.72 -7.08
N ARG A 869 16.55 3.28 -7.93
CA ARG A 869 15.84 2.01 -7.78
C ARG A 869 15.61 1.39 -9.15
N GLU A 870 15.65 0.07 -9.17
CA GLU A 870 15.31 -0.72 -10.33
C GLU A 870 14.11 -1.60 -10.02
N TRP A 871 13.34 -1.91 -11.06
CA TRP A 871 12.24 -2.84 -10.95
C TRP A 871 12.78 -4.26 -10.79
N GLN A 872 12.74 -4.74 -9.55
CA GLN A 872 13.04 -6.13 -9.22
C GLN A 872 11.75 -6.94 -9.39
N LYS A 873 11.64 -7.65 -10.52
CA LYS A 873 10.54 -8.58 -10.79
C LYS A 873 10.53 -9.67 -9.71
N ASP A 874 9.35 -9.98 -9.19
CA ASP A 874 9.18 -11.13 -8.30
C ASP A 874 9.34 -12.46 -9.07
N ASN A 875 9.29 -13.58 -8.34
CA ASN A 875 9.46 -14.92 -8.90
C ASN A 875 8.30 -15.84 -8.51
N GLY A 876 8.17 -16.95 -9.25
CA GLY A 876 7.16 -17.98 -8.97
C GLY A 876 5.73 -17.46 -9.17
N GLU A 877 4.79 -17.93 -8.35
CA GLU A 877 3.37 -17.57 -8.47
C GLU A 877 3.09 -16.06 -8.36
N SER A 878 3.98 -15.29 -7.71
CA SER A 878 3.82 -13.84 -7.54
C SER A 878 3.66 -13.09 -8.86
N VAL A 879 4.33 -13.52 -9.94
CA VAL A 879 4.23 -12.81 -11.23
C VAL A 879 2.89 -13.04 -11.93
N TYR A 880 2.11 -14.06 -11.53
CA TYR A 880 0.81 -14.37 -12.12
C TYR A 880 -0.39 -14.02 -11.24
N ARG A 881 -0.16 -13.27 -10.15
CA ARG A 881 -1.26 -12.71 -9.36
C ARG A 881 -2.05 -11.69 -10.16
N ARG A 882 -3.31 -11.51 -9.75
CA ARG A 882 -4.22 -10.54 -10.35
C ARG A 882 -3.64 -9.12 -10.38
N GLY A 883 -4.01 -8.35 -11.40
CA GLY A 883 -3.57 -6.97 -11.64
C GLY A 883 -3.78 -6.04 -10.44
N LEU A 884 -4.83 -6.27 -9.64
CA LEU A 884 -5.09 -5.57 -8.37
C LEU A 884 -3.91 -5.59 -7.39
N TYR A 885 -3.10 -6.66 -7.42
CA TYR A 885 -1.95 -6.83 -6.54
C TYR A 885 -0.64 -6.28 -7.14
N THR A 886 -0.67 -5.70 -8.33
CA THR A 886 0.53 -5.08 -8.91
C THR A 886 0.96 -3.89 -8.08
N HIS A 887 2.25 -3.81 -7.75
CA HIS A 887 2.85 -2.69 -7.02
C HIS A 887 2.47 -1.35 -7.66
N TRP A 888 1.73 -0.53 -6.91
CA TRP A 888 1.21 0.75 -7.37
C TRP A 888 2.15 1.89 -7.00
N GLN A 889 2.99 2.27 -7.94
CA GLN A 889 3.94 3.38 -7.82
C GLN A 889 3.28 4.67 -8.33
N ARG A 890 3.25 5.75 -7.53
CA ARG A 890 2.50 6.97 -7.88
C ARG A 890 3.04 7.67 -9.11
N GLN A 891 4.33 8.03 -9.13
CA GLN A 891 4.91 8.83 -10.21
C GLN A 891 5.31 7.98 -11.42
N TYR A 892 5.66 6.72 -11.20
CA TYR A 892 6.10 5.77 -12.22
C TYR A 892 5.22 4.51 -12.22
N LEU A 893 3.92 4.71 -12.41
CA LEU A 893 2.92 3.65 -12.51
C LEU A 893 3.34 2.60 -13.55
N HIS A 894 3.02 1.33 -13.29
CA HIS A 894 3.34 0.24 -14.21
C HIS A 894 2.90 0.58 -15.65
N PRO A 895 3.78 0.46 -16.66
CA PRO A 895 3.53 1.01 -17.99
C PRO A 895 2.32 0.38 -18.70
N ALA A 896 2.07 -0.92 -18.48
CA ALA A 896 0.85 -1.56 -18.97
C ALA A 896 -0.42 -0.98 -18.32
N MET A 897 -0.39 -0.66 -17.01
CA MET A 897 -1.53 -0.03 -16.33
C MET A 897 -1.78 1.38 -16.88
N LEU A 898 -0.70 2.15 -17.06
CA LEU A 898 -0.75 3.49 -17.65
C LEU A 898 -1.32 3.46 -19.08
N ALA A 899 -0.85 2.54 -19.92
CA ALA A 899 -1.35 2.38 -21.30
C ALA A 899 -2.86 2.12 -21.35
N PHE A 900 -3.41 1.47 -20.32
CA PHE A 900 -4.83 1.15 -20.18
C PHE A 900 -5.58 2.08 -19.22
N ASP A 901 -5.13 3.34 -19.13
CA ASP A 901 -5.83 4.46 -18.44
C ASP A 901 -6.03 4.27 -16.92
N ALA A 902 -5.18 3.47 -16.25
CA ALA A 902 -5.17 3.44 -14.79
C ALA A 902 -4.68 4.79 -14.21
N SER A 903 -5.24 5.19 -13.06
CA SER A 903 -4.86 6.46 -12.43
C SER A 903 -3.51 6.36 -11.72
N CYS A 904 -2.72 7.45 -11.69
CA CYS A 904 -1.50 7.51 -10.88
C CYS A 904 -1.78 7.49 -9.37
N ARG A 905 -3.04 7.78 -8.99
CA ARG A 905 -3.54 7.93 -7.62
C ARG A 905 -2.93 9.07 -6.83
N GLU A 906 -2.17 9.99 -7.44
CA GLU A 906 -1.69 11.20 -6.74
C GLU A 906 -2.85 12.04 -6.17
N GLU A 907 -3.99 12.04 -6.84
CA GLU A 907 -5.24 12.65 -6.42
C GLU A 907 -6.41 11.67 -6.53
N CYS A 908 -7.54 11.99 -5.88
CA CYS A 908 -8.76 11.19 -5.97
C CYS A 908 -9.23 11.10 -7.43
N SER A 909 -9.51 9.89 -7.93
CA SER A 909 -10.05 9.68 -9.27
C SER A 909 -11.38 8.94 -9.19
N ALA A 910 -12.48 9.65 -9.46
CA ALA A 910 -13.82 9.04 -9.43
C ALA A 910 -14.28 8.55 -10.81
N ASP A 911 -13.68 9.06 -11.90
CA ASP A 911 -13.91 8.57 -13.26
C ASP A 911 -12.57 8.31 -13.95
N ARG A 912 -12.36 7.07 -14.42
CA ARG A 912 -11.24 6.76 -15.30
C ARG A 912 -11.61 7.12 -16.73
N VAL A 913 -10.75 7.86 -17.40
CA VAL A 913 -10.84 8.06 -18.85
C VAL A 913 -10.70 6.69 -19.53
N ARG A 914 -11.42 6.48 -20.63
CA ARG A 914 -11.29 5.28 -21.46
C ARG A 914 -10.86 5.69 -22.86
N SER A 915 -9.57 5.61 -23.12
CA SER A 915 -8.99 5.86 -24.43
C SER A 915 -8.95 4.57 -25.26
N ASN A 916 -8.84 4.73 -26.58
CA ASN A 916 -8.56 3.64 -27.51
C ASN A 916 -7.38 4.09 -28.38
N THR A 917 -6.19 3.61 -28.07
CA THR A 917 -4.94 4.07 -28.70
C THR A 917 -4.19 2.91 -29.35
N PRO A 918 -3.41 3.16 -30.43
CA PRO A 918 -2.54 2.13 -31.01
C PRO A 918 -1.54 1.53 -30.01
N LEU A 919 -1.11 2.32 -29.01
CA LEU A 919 -0.20 1.86 -27.95
C LEU A 919 -0.81 0.72 -27.11
N GLN A 920 -2.12 0.72 -26.90
CA GLN A 920 -2.79 -0.38 -26.19
C GLN A 920 -2.72 -1.68 -26.98
N ALA A 921 -2.97 -1.64 -28.29
CA ALA A 921 -2.83 -2.83 -29.14
C ALA A 921 -1.37 -3.33 -29.18
N LEU A 922 -0.39 -2.42 -29.22
CA LEU A 922 1.03 -2.78 -29.14
C LEU A 922 1.44 -3.34 -27.79
N ALA A 923 0.88 -2.83 -26.68
CA ALA A 923 1.10 -3.37 -25.35
C ALA A 923 0.61 -4.82 -25.28
N LEU A 924 -0.60 -5.09 -25.80
CA LEU A 924 -1.11 -6.46 -25.86
C LEU A 924 -0.17 -7.36 -26.68
N LEU A 925 0.22 -6.93 -27.88
CA LEU A 925 1.11 -7.76 -28.70
C LEU A 925 2.46 -8.07 -28.03
N ASN A 926 3.04 -7.14 -27.27
CA ASN A 926 4.48 -7.19 -26.94
C ASN A 926 4.81 -7.28 -25.45
N ASP A 927 3.86 -7.09 -24.54
CA ASP A 927 4.14 -7.25 -23.10
C ASP A 927 4.58 -8.69 -22.83
N PRO A 928 5.73 -8.93 -22.16
CA PRO A 928 6.23 -10.27 -21.91
C PRO A 928 5.23 -11.18 -21.22
N CYS A 929 4.36 -10.62 -20.36
CA CYS A 929 3.35 -11.41 -19.69
C CYS A 929 2.23 -11.87 -20.64
N GLU A 930 1.86 -11.07 -21.64
CA GLU A 930 0.88 -11.49 -22.63
C GLU A 930 1.48 -12.52 -23.60
N VAL A 931 2.73 -12.32 -24.01
CA VAL A 931 3.45 -13.28 -24.87
C VAL A 931 3.58 -14.64 -24.17
N GLU A 932 3.96 -14.63 -22.90
CA GLU A 932 3.99 -15.84 -22.06
C GLU A 932 2.61 -16.49 -21.94
N ALA A 933 1.58 -15.72 -21.62
CA ALA A 933 0.21 -16.24 -21.52
C ALA A 933 -0.26 -16.86 -22.84
N ALA A 934 0.09 -16.26 -23.98
CA ALA A 934 -0.29 -16.77 -25.29
C ALA A 934 0.39 -18.09 -25.64
N ARG A 935 1.69 -18.26 -25.35
CA ARG A 935 2.34 -19.56 -25.57
C ARG A 935 1.86 -20.64 -24.61
N VAL A 936 1.56 -20.30 -23.35
CA VAL A 936 0.97 -21.26 -22.39
C VAL A 936 -0.44 -21.63 -22.82
N PHE A 937 -1.21 -20.68 -23.36
CA PHE A 937 -2.51 -20.98 -23.93
C PHE A 937 -2.40 -21.88 -25.18
N ALA A 938 -1.37 -21.70 -26.01
CA ALA A 938 -1.10 -22.58 -27.15
C ALA A 938 -0.88 -24.04 -26.75
N GLU A 939 -0.17 -24.29 -25.64
CA GLU A 939 -0.03 -25.66 -25.08
C GLU A 939 -1.40 -26.26 -24.77
N LYS A 940 -2.29 -25.44 -24.19
CA LYS A 940 -3.66 -25.86 -23.87
C LYS A 940 -4.50 -26.11 -25.11
N ILE A 941 -4.38 -25.26 -26.14
CA ILE A 941 -5.06 -25.45 -27.43
C ILE A 941 -4.63 -26.77 -28.08
N LEU A 942 -3.33 -27.07 -28.10
CA LEU A 942 -2.80 -28.30 -28.68
C LEU A 942 -3.25 -29.55 -27.90
N LYS A 943 -3.33 -29.45 -26.58
CA LYS A 943 -3.68 -30.58 -25.70
C LYS A 943 -5.19 -30.86 -25.62
N GLU A 944 -5.99 -29.82 -25.51
CA GLU A 944 -7.42 -29.92 -25.20
C GLU A 944 -8.32 -29.57 -26.40
N GLY A 945 -7.79 -28.92 -27.44
CA GLY A 945 -8.56 -28.39 -28.56
C GLY A 945 -8.98 -29.41 -29.61
N GLY A 946 -8.71 -30.71 -29.42
CA GLY A 946 -9.10 -31.75 -30.37
C GLY A 946 -8.05 -32.04 -31.45
N LYS A 947 -8.43 -32.88 -32.43
CA LYS A 947 -7.47 -33.51 -33.35
C LYS A 947 -7.17 -32.61 -34.54
N THR A 948 -8.16 -31.89 -35.05
CA THR A 948 -8.03 -31.02 -36.23
C THR A 948 -7.72 -29.57 -35.85
N ASP A 949 -7.20 -28.77 -36.78
CA ASP A 949 -6.98 -27.34 -36.53
C ASP A 949 -8.31 -26.59 -36.38
N ALA A 950 -9.35 -27.04 -37.07
CA ALA A 950 -10.69 -26.49 -36.99
C ALA A 950 -11.28 -26.63 -35.57
N GLU A 951 -11.14 -27.79 -34.94
CA GLU A 951 -11.56 -28.03 -33.55
C GLU A 951 -10.73 -27.18 -32.58
N LYS A 952 -9.42 -27.07 -32.82
CA LYS A 952 -8.51 -26.26 -31.98
C LYS A 952 -8.88 -24.78 -32.01
N ILE A 953 -9.26 -24.25 -33.18
CA ILE A 953 -9.77 -22.89 -33.30
C ILE A 953 -11.11 -22.73 -32.57
N ASP A 954 -12.03 -23.67 -32.70
CA ASP A 954 -13.31 -23.59 -31.97
C ASP A 954 -13.09 -23.56 -30.45
N PHE A 955 -12.17 -24.39 -29.95
CA PHE A 955 -11.76 -24.40 -28.55
C PHE A 955 -11.12 -23.07 -28.14
N ALA A 956 -10.13 -22.58 -28.89
CA ALA A 956 -9.41 -21.35 -28.59
C ALA A 956 -10.35 -20.14 -28.54
N PHE A 957 -11.26 -20.05 -29.51
CA PHE A 957 -12.23 -18.98 -29.64
C PHE A 957 -13.27 -19.04 -28.51
N THR A 958 -13.80 -20.23 -28.21
CA THR A 958 -14.77 -20.42 -27.11
C THR A 958 -14.13 -20.10 -25.75
N ARG A 959 -12.87 -20.49 -25.53
CA ARG A 959 -12.17 -20.18 -24.28
C ARG A 959 -11.91 -18.68 -24.12
N THR A 960 -11.62 -17.97 -25.22
CA THR A 960 -11.29 -16.52 -25.19
C THR A 960 -12.54 -15.65 -25.13
N LEU A 961 -13.55 -15.98 -25.96
CA LEU A 961 -14.70 -15.13 -26.25
C LEU A 961 -16.04 -15.74 -25.81
N SER A 962 -16.03 -16.94 -25.21
CA SER A 962 -17.21 -17.64 -24.69
C SER A 962 -18.24 -18.06 -25.75
N ARG A 963 -17.95 -17.84 -27.04
CA ARG A 963 -18.79 -18.19 -28.19
C ARG A 963 -17.99 -18.94 -29.25
N SER A 964 -18.68 -19.61 -30.16
CA SER A 964 -18.05 -20.18 -31.36
C SER A 964 -17.62 -19.10 -32.36
N PRO A 965 -16.56 -19.36 -33.16
CA PRO A 965 -16.17 -18.46 -34.24
C PRO A 965 -17.21 -18.47 -35.35
N LYS A 966 -17.43 -17.33 -36.00
CA LYS A 966 -18.19 -17.25 -37.24
C LYS A 966 -17.39 -17.94 -38.36
N PRO A 967 -18.04 -18.43 -39.44
CA PRO A 967 -17.34 -19.12 -40.53
C PRO A 967 -16.13 -18.36 -41.09
N LYS A 968 -16.28 -17.04 -41.31
CA LYS A 968 -15.20 -16.17 -41.80
C LYS A 968 -14.08 -15.95 -40.76
N GLU A 969 -14.43 -15.84 -39.47
CA GLU A 969 -13.42 -15.73 -38.40
C GLU A 969 -12.60 -17.02 -38.32
N LYS A 970 -13.25 -18.18 -38.44
CA LYS A 970 -12.59 -19.49 -38.45
C LYS A 970 -11.67 -19.66 -39.66
N GLU A 971 -12.12 -19.29 -40.85
CA GLU A 971 -11.31 -19.33 -42.08
C GLU A 971 -10.04 -18.49 -41.96
N VAL A 972 -10.15 -17.25 -41.44
CA VAL A 972 -8.99 -16.37 -41.23
C VAL A 972 -7.98 -16.98 -40.26
N LEU A 973 -8.44 -17.56 -39.15
CA LEU A 973 -7.55 -18.19 -38.16
C LEU A 973 -6.90 -19.47 -38.69
N LEU A 974 -7.60 -20.26 -39.51
CA LEU A 974 -7.03 -21.44 -40.18
C LEU A 974 -5.89 -21.03 -41.11
N ASN A 975 -6.09 -20.00 -41.93
CA ASN A 975 -5.05 -19.47 -42.81
C ASN A 975 -3.86 -18.93 -41.99
N LEU A 976 -4.13 -18.26 -40.87
CA LEU A 976 -3.09 -17.73 -39.98
C LEU A 976 -2.19 -18.84 -39.40
N VAL A 977 -2.77 -19.97 -38.95
CA VAL A 977 -1.97 -21.14 -38.50
C VAL A 977 -1.05 -21.64 -39.61
N VAL A 978 -1.57 -21.77 -40.83
CA VAL A 978 -0.80 -22.25 -41.99
C VAL A 978 0.36 -21.29 -42.31
N GLU A 979 0.12 -19.99 -42.27
CA GLU A 979 1.15 -18.97 -42.48
C GLU A 979 2.24 -19.03 -41.40
N TYR A 980 1.87 -19.13 -40.12
CA TYR A 980 2.85 -19.26 -39.04
C TYR A 980 3.69 -20.52 -39.16
N ARG A 981 3.08 -21.69 -39.43
CA ARG A 981 3.82 -22.94 -39.66
C ARG A 981 4.82 -22.79 -40.80
N LYS A 982 4.40 -22.20 -41.93
CA LYS A 982 5.28 -21.97 -43.08
C LYS A 982 6.44 -21.01 -42.75
N SER A 983 6.18 -19.97 -41.97
CA SER A 983 7.21 -19.00 -41.56
C SER A 983 8.20 -19.62 -40.58
N LEU A 984 7.72 -20.29 -39.54
CA LEU A 984 8.54 -20.86 -38.46
C LEU A 984 9.35 -22.08 -38.94
N ALA A 985 8.84 -22.84 -39.91
CA ALA A 985 9.63 -23.88 -40.57
C ALA A 985 10.86 -23.32 -41.33
N LYS A 986 10.81 -22.07 -41.78
CA LYS A 986 11.95 -21.39 -42.42
C LYS A 986 12.89 -20.71 -41.40
N ASP A 987 12.40 -20.43 -40.21
CA ASP A 987 13.15 -19.78 -39.14
C ASP A 987 12.86 -20.44 -37.76
N PRO A 988 13.44 -21.61 -37.49
CA PRO A 988 13.29 -22.28 -36.20
C PRO A 988 13.87 -21.48 -35.02
N LYS A 989 14.76 -20.52 -35.28
CA LYS A 989 15.32 -19.64 -34.25
C LYS A 989 14.25 -18.72 -33.69
N ALA A 990 13.38 -18.17 -34.55
CA ALA A 990 12.25 -17.36 -34.13
C ALA A 990 11.26 -18.13 -33.22
N ALA A 991 11.04 -19.43 -33.48
CA ALA A 991 10.21 -20.27 -32.60
C ALA A 991 10.81 -20.37 -31.19
N LYS A 992 12.12 -20.64 -31.10
CA LYS A 992 12.85 -20.72 -29.82
C LYS A 992 12.85 -19.40 -29.06
N GLU A 993 13.10 -18.29 -29.74
CA GLU A 993 13.07 -16.96 -29.15
C GLU A 993 11.68 -16.64 -28.57
N PHE A 994 10.62 -16.91 -29.34
CA PHE A 994 9.24 -16.73 -28.89
C PHE A 994 8.91 -17.59 -27.65
N LEU A 995 9.26 -18.88 -27.68
CA LEU A 995 8.98 -19.81 -26.59
C LEU A 995 9.82 -19.54 -25.33
N SER A 996 10.92 -18.79 -25.44
CA SER A 996 11.77 -18.39 -24.32
C SER A 996 11.23 -17.21 -23.50
N VAL A 997 10.17 -16.54 -23.96
CA VAL A 997 9.61 -15.36 -23.26
C VAL A 997 8.82 -15.78 -22.03
N GLY A 998 9.12 -15.20 -20.87
CA GLY A 998 8.42 -15.44 -19.60
C GLY A 998 9.08 -16.50 -18.72
N ASP A 999 8.54 -16.72 -17.52
CA ASP A 999 9.16 -17.57 -16.49
C ASP A 999 8.76 -19.06 -16.60
N LYS A 1000 7.58 -19.37 -17.12
CA LYS A 1000 7.06 -20.74 -17.24
C LYS A 1000 7.83 -21.49 -18.33
N PRO A 1001 8.50 -22.62 -18.08
CA PRO A 1001 9.15 -23.35 -19.17
C PRO A 1001 8.15 -23.79 -20.23
N ALA A 1002 8.50 -23.64 -21.52
CA ALA A 1002 7.67 -24.13 -22.62
C ALA A 1002 7.57 -25.68 -22.58
N SER A 1003 6.39 -26.20 -22.92
CA SER A 1003 6.17 -27.65 -23.00
C SER A 1003 7.07 -28.30 -24.04
N LYS A 1004 7.65 -29.44 -23.67
CA LYS A 1004 8.42 -30.32 -24.57
C LYS A 1004 7.56 -31.42 -25.20
N GLU A 1005 6.25 -31.41 -24.95
CA GLU A 1005 5.29 -32.40 -25.47
C GLU A 1005 5.02 -32.22 -26.97
N PHE A 1006 5.23 -31.00 -27.49
CA PHE A 1006 4.95 -30.62 -28.88
C PHE A 1006 6.20 -30.08 -29.58
N PRO A 1007 6.30 -30.19 -30.92
CA PRO A 1007 7.35 -29.51 -31.68
C PRO A 1007 7.34 -28.00 -31.42
N GLU A 1008 8.52 -27.40 -31.29
CA GLU A 1008 8.68 -25.98 -30.94
C GLU A 1008 7.99 -25.07 -31.97
N GLU A 1009 8.10 -25.38 -33.25
CA GLU A 1009 7.50 -24.61 -34.35
C GLU A 1009 5.97 -24.69 -34.31
N GLU A 1010 5.42 -25.87 -33.96
CA GLU A 1010 3.98 -26.07 -33.85
C GLU A 1010 3.41 -25.30 -32.65
N LEU A 1011 4.10 -25.38 -31.51
CA LEU A 1011 3.70 -24.64 -30.31
C LEU A 1011 3.77 -23.13 -30.53
N ALA A 1012 4.83 -22.64 -31.17
CA ALA A 1012 4.99 -21.23 -31.52
C ALA A 1012 3.92 -20.76 -32.53
N ALA A 1013 3.53 -21.61 -33.50
CA ALA A 1013 2.49 -21.26 -34.47
C ALA A 1013 1.13 -21.03 -33.79
N TRP A 1014 0.73 -21.91 -32.89
CA TRP A 1014 -0.48 -21.72 -32.08
C TRP A 1014 -0.35 -20.57 -31.08
N GLY A 1015 0.86 -20.27 -30.61
CA GLY A 1015 1.15 -19.07 -29.82
C GLY A 1015 0.87 -17.78 -30.58
N GLY A 1016 1.19 -17.73 -31.88
CA GLY A 1016 0.84 -16.61 -32.76
C GLY A 1016 -0.68 -16.43 -32.89
N VAL A 1017 -1.44 -17.52 -33.03
CA VAL A 1017 -2.91 -17.49 -33.06
C VAL A 1017 -3.50 -17.02 -31.73
N ALA A 1018 -2.97 -17.51 -30.61
CA ALA A 1018 -3.36 -17.08 -29.28
C ALA A 1018 -3.13 -15.57 -29.08
N ARG A 1019 -1.99 -15.03 -29.54
CA ARG A 1019 -1.73 -13.58 -29.52
C ARG A 1019 -2.74 -12.79 -30.35
N ALA A 1020 -3.09 -13.28 -31.54
CA ALA A 1020 -4.11 -12.62 -32.36
C ALA A 1020 -5.48 -12.57 -31.66
N LEU A 1021 -5.86 -13.64 -30.96
CA LEU A 1021 -7.09 -13.70 -30.16
C LEU A 1021 -7.04 -12.76 -28.95
N PHE A 1022 -5.93 -12.68 -28.22
CA PHE A 1022 -5.77 -11.76 -27.09
C PHE A 1022 -5.84 -10.29 -27.51
N ASN A 1023 -5.37 -9.96 -28.72
CA ASN A 1023 -5.39 -8.60 -29.25
C ASN A 1023 -6.78 -8.11 -29.72
N LEU A 1024 -7.79 -8.99 -29.76
CA LEU A 1024 -9.12 -8.57 -30.23
C LEU A 1024 -9.75 -7.56 -29.26
N HIS A 1025 -10.37 -6.52 -29.83
CA HIS A 1025 -11.15 -5.58 -29.03
C HIS A 1025 -12.29 -6.27 -28.24
N GLU A 1026 -12.85 -7.37 -28.76
CA GLU A 1026 -13.84 -8.22 -28.08
C GLU A 1026 -13.25 -8.90 -26.83
N THR A 1027 -11.98 -9.32 -26.87
CA THR A 1027 -11.32 -9.98 -25.74
C THR A 1027 -11.20 -9.05 -24.54
N ILE A 1028 -10.91 -7.77 -24.77
CA ILE A 1028 -10.75 -6.73 -23.73
C ILE A 1028 -12.05 -5.95 -23.43
N THR A 1029 -13.18 -6.38 -23.98
CA THR A 1029 -14.50 -5.79 -23.73
C THR A 1029 -15.35 -6.77 -22.91
N ARG A 1030 -16.18 -6.23 -22.01
CA ARG A 1030 -17.01 -7.05 -21.11
C ARG A 1030 -18.19 -7.81 -21.76
N ASN A 1031 -18.56 -7.50 -23.00
CA ASN A 1031 -19.76 -8.05 -23.65
C ASN A 1031 -19.48 -9.30 -24.46
#